data_AF-A0A853PRP6-F1
#
_entry.id   AF-A0A853PRP6-F1
#
_cell.length_a   1.000
_cell.length_b   1.000
_cell.length_c   1.000
_cell.angle_alpha   90.00
_cell.angle_beta   90.00
_cell.angle_gamma   90.00
#
_symmetry.space_group_name_H-M   'P 1'
#
loop_
_entity.id
_entity.type
_entity.pdbx_description
1 polymer ?
#
loop_
_entity_poly.entity_id
_entity_poly.type
_entity_poly.pdbx_seq_one_letter_code
_entity_poly.pdbx_strand_id
1 'polypeptide(L)'
;MNEERKQPFIRQEAQEQALFSRLQAHTLEEVQRMSGNVWTDYNVHDPGVTLADVANYGLAELDYKLGFPLADYLTREDGVFDPERHGLFLPRDVYTTTPVTTEDYRRLMLDNIPEIEDVMVEWDDNQCGYDIRFTPSPFEEGNEAYIANRIGEIYHAHRNLCERLNNVSSVHREKLEFQAELEMKPGGDATLLLARIYATILRYLSGGAHIFTPEERLTTGLSPEEWLEGSEDGTRLEMEILHRTEYGLYKKLIETEGVQAFSICYLMMDGKPQSDFSAGYGLNIPTEKSDLKVRIFCGRTEMAVDFKRFLSLLHTIYYTQRRAKVKDAGAKDINWPLPQTTFRDIFTQTPIAKDFPLCYRLTENREKPTSFDAYLKLYDWVVRKGLDEVKELQQLFSIREEDKPTGRRQERLKSRYLDFLDGLYGVESQPGWLNEFGNYGESPQEILLRRMAFIRSSAGLAKCRSKARNCTDARFENNVAIVKKWFCLLLGADMNEDHAAGNVLPGYNLRLFEENESELEALEAESTLIEERMLDADKVILIDAGIAMDDGDTRDDCTRLRQDLPIFNENKISGDLFRNGTRIDNYRLVDAGDGYYMLVFRNQERKRWTNLGRDRNREKLNLLAVVLRRFLWKLNRDSETLYVFEPILVDETRHFELDLVLPAWTYRFHSARFREMCGELLRSIIPAHITYNLYWLDQRQMQTFEKCYHELMKAVVNGDMKKYESALYKTIGNLFESIH
;
A
#
# COMPACT_ATOMS: atom_id res chain seq x y z
N MET A 1 -30.30 -11.88 31.72
CA MET A 1 -31.45 -11.20 32.35
C MET A 1 -31.67 -9.93 31.54
N ASN A 2 -32.89 -9.75 31.03
CA ASN A 2 -33.31 -8.83 29.96
C ASN A 2 -32.63 -7.44 29.93
N GLU A 3 -31.92 -7.14 28.84
CA GLU A 3 -31.89 -5.77 28.32
C GLU A 3 -33.08 -5.61 27.36
N GLU A 4 -34.12 -4.95 27.86
CA GLU A 4 -35.22 -4.48 27.04
C GLU A 4 -34.67 -3.54 25.97
N ARG A 5 -34.99 -3.83 24.70
CA ARG A 5 -34.87 -2.91 23.57
C ARG A 5 -35.59 -1.62 23.93
N LYS A 6 -34.86 -0.62 24.45
CA LYS A 6 -35.37 0.75 24.58
C LYS A 6 -35.72 1.24 23.18
N GLN A 7 -37.00 1.53 22.97
CA GLN A 7 -37.47 2.25 21.80
C GLN A 7 -36.68 3.56 21.63
N PRO A 8 -36.44 4.04 20.41
CA PRO A 8 -35.76 5.31 20.19
C PRO A 8 -36.56 6.43 20.85
N PHE A 9 -36.07 6.98 21.96
CA PHE A 9 -36.66 8.11 22.64
C PHE A 9 -36.05 9.38 22.05
N ILE A 10 -36.85 10.16 21.33
CA ILE A 10 -36.45 11.50 20.85
C ILE A 10 -36.45 12.43 22.07
N ARG A 11 -35.27 12.93 22.45
CA ARG A 11 -35.15 13.99 23.46
C ARG A 11 -35.69 15.29 22.86
N GLN A 12 -36.74 15.83 23.45
CA GLN A 12 -37.26 17.15 23.07
C GLN A 12 -36.35 18.22 23.68
N GLU A 13 -35.61 18.94 22.84
CA GLU A 13 -34.83 20.11 23.25
C GLU A 13 -35.75 21.26 23.67
N ALA A 14 -35.24 22.18 24.51
CA ALA A 14 -35.99 23.38 24.87
C ALA A 14 -36.31 24.21 23.61
N GLN A 15 -37.49 24.83 23.56
CA GLN A 15 -38.01 25.53 22.37
C GLN A 15 -37.08 26.64 21.86
N GLU A 16 -36.30 27.28 22.74
CA GLU A 16 -35.31 28.31 22.39
C GLU A 16 -34.00 27.74 21.79
N GLN A 17 -33.74 26.44 21.99
CA GLN A 17 -32.55 25.74 21.50
C GLN A 17 -32.81 25.06 20.14
N ALA A 18 -34.07 24.72 19.84
CA ALA A 18 -34.48 24.08 18.59
C ALA A 18 -34.10 24.95 17.37
N LEU A 19 -33.36 24.36 16.42
CA LEU A 19 -32.87 25.05 15.22
C LEU A 19 -33.99 25.74 14.43
N PHE A 20 -35.15 25.09 14.30
CA PHE A 20 -36.30 25.65 13.58
C PHE A 20 -36.74 27.02 14.15
N SER A 21 -36.84 27.15 15.47
CA SER A 21 -37.23 28.42 16.12
C SER A 21 -36.17 29.52 15.94
N ARG A 22 -34.88 29.14 15.92
CA ARG A 22 -33.78 30.07 15.60
C ARG A 22 -33.83 30.52 14.14
N LEU A 23 -34.11 29.60 13.21
CA LEU A 23 -34.28 29.91 11.79
C LEU A 23 -35.48 30.84 11.57
N GLN A 24 -36.61 30.60 12.23
CA GLN A 24 -37.77 31.49 12.17
C GLN A 24 -37.44 32.92 12.62
N ALA A 25 -36.78 33.07 13.77
CA ALA A 25 -36.40 34.40 14.28
C ALA A 25 -35.43 35.11 13.33
N HIS A 26 -34.40 34.42 12.85
CA HIS A 26 -33.41 34.97 11.93
C HIS A 26 -34.01 35.33 10.56
N THR A 27 -34.87 34.47 10.01
CA THR A 27 -35.56 34.73 8.74
C THR A 27 -36.47 35.97 8.86
N LEU A 28 -37.20 36.12 9.98
CA LEU A 28 -38.01 37.32 10.21
C LEU A 28 -37.15 38.59 10.29
N GLU A 29 -36.04 38.54 11.02
CA GLU A 29 -35.08 39.66 11.13
C GLU A 29 -34.54 40.07 9.76
N GLU A 30 -34.10 39.09 8.94
CA GLU A 30 -33.57 39.36 7.61
C GLU A 30 -34.63 39.90 6.64
N VAL A 31 -35.85 39.36 6.67
CA VAL A 31 -36.96 39.86 5.85
C VAL A 31 -37.32 41.30 6.25
N GLN A 32 -37.38 41.62 7.54
CA GLN A 32 -37.60 42.98 8.04
C GLN A 32 -36.48 43.93 7.60
N ARG A 33 -35.22 43.50 7.73
CA ARG A 33 -34.06 44.27 7.32
C ARG A 33 -34.05 44.58 5.83
N MET A 34 -34.39 43.59 4.99
CA MET A 34 -34.32 43.72 3.53
C MET A 34 -35.57 44.37 2.91
N SER A 35 -36.75 44.18 3.52
CA SER A 35 -38.03 44.53 2.89
C SER A 35 -39.04 45.23 3.79
N GLY A 36 -38.68 45.59 5.03
CA GLY A 36 -39.61 46.15 6.03
C GLY A 36 -40.26 47.49 5.68
N ASN A 37 -39.78 48.18 4.64
CA ASN A 37 -40.43 49.37 4.08
C ASN A 37 -41.56 49.04 3.09
N VAL A 38 -41.64 47.80 2.61
CA VAL A 38 -42.56 47.34 1.56
C VAL A 38 -43.47 46.23 2.08
N TRP A 39 -42.90 45.16 2.65
CA TRP A 39 -43.63 44.09 3.30
C TRP A 39 -43.67 44.37 4.79
N THR A 40 -44.84 44.72 5.32
CA THR A 40 -45.00 45.18 6.73
C THR A 40 -45.88 44.25 7.57
N ASP A 41 -46.56 43.29 6.94
CA ASP A 41 -47.42 42.30 7.60
C ASP A 41 -46.69 40.95 7.71
N TYR A 42 -46.35 40.56 8.94
CA TYR A 42 -45.65 39.32 9.26
C TYR A 42 -46.53 38.34 10.06
N ASN A 43 -47.85 38.44 9.90
CA ASN A 43 -48.78 37.55 10.60
C ASN A 43 -48.92 36.20 9.88
N VAL A 44 -49.38 35.18 10.62
CA VAL A 44 -49.52 33.78 10.18
C VAL A 44 -50.40 33.58 8.94
N HIS A 45 -51.27 34.55 8.63
CA HIS A 45 -52.16 34.47 7.46
C HIS A 45 -51.48 34.89 6.15
N ASP A 46 -50.30 35.51 6.21
CA ASP A 46 -49.56 35.95 5.05
C ASP A 46 -48.91 34.74 4.32
N PRO A 47 -49.09 34.59 3.00
CA PRO A 47 -48.51 33.50 2.22
C PRO A 47 -46.97 33.46 2.19
N GLY A 48 -46.33 34.62 2.25
CA GLY A 48 -44.87 34.73 2.33
C GLY A 48 -44.35 34.28 3.69
N VAL A 49 -45.09 34.53 4.79
CA VAL A 49 -44.78 33.97 6.11
C VAL A 49 -44.92 32.45 6.08
N THR A 50 -45.98 31.93 5.46
CA THR A 50 -46.17 30.48 5.27
C THR A 50 -44.98 29.86 4.51
N LEU A 51 -44.52 30.51 3.43
CA LEU A 51 -43.34 30.08 2.69
C LEU A 51 -42.08 30.07 3.56
N ALA A 52 -41.85 31.13 4.35
CA ALA A 52 -40.70 31.23 5.23
C ALA A 52 -40.70 30.10 6.26
N ASP A 53 -41.85 29.78 6.87
CA ASP A 53 -41.98 28.67 7.81
C ASP A 53 -41.67 27.32 7.17
N VAL A 54 -42.22 27.04 5.98
CA VAL A 54 -41.95 25.79 5.26
C VAL A 54 -40.47 25.70 4.86
N ALA A 55 -39.87 26.79 4.39
CA ALA A 55 -38.45 26.82 4.03
C ALA A 55 -37.54 26.59 5.27
N ASN A 56 -37.88 27.20 6.41
CA ASN A 56 -37.17 26.99 7.68
C ASN A 56 -37.28 25.53 8.14
N TYR A 57 -38.43 24.88 7.92
CA TYR A 57 -38.61 23.46 8.21
C TYR A 57 -37.73 22.59 7.32
N GLY A 58 -37.72 22.86 6.01
CA GLY A 58 -36.83 22.17 5.06
C GLY A 58 -35.34 22.33 5.40
N LEU A 59 -34.92 23.51 5.89
CA LEU A 59 -33.56 23.73 6.39
C LEU A 59 -33.27 22.95 7.68
N ALA A 60 -34.23 22.85 8.60
CA ALA A 60 -34.08 22.03 9.81
C ALA A 60 -33.98 20.53 9.48
N GLU A 61 -34.74 20.04 8.49
CA GLU A 61 -34.61 18.67 7.98
C GLU A 61 -33.23 18.46 7.33
N LEU A 62 -32.75 19.44 6.55
CA LEU A 62 -31.44 19.37 5.91
C LEU A 62 -30.31 19.33 6.96
N ASP A 63 -30.37 20.15 8.01
CA ASP A 63 -29.41 20.11 9.12
C ASP A 63 -29.38 18.73 9.79
N TYR A 64 -30.55 18.15 10.06
CA TYR A 64 -30.64 16.78 10.56
C TYR A 64 -29.96 15.76 9.62
N LYS A 65 -30.19 15.87 8.31
CA LYS A 65 -29.56 15.00 7.29
C LYS A 65 -28.05 15.19 7.21
N LEU A 66 -27.56 16.41 7.39
CA LEU A 66 -26.14 16.78 7.29
C LEU A 66 -25.38 16.67 8.64
N GLY A 67 -26.07 16.34 9.73
CA GLY A 67 -25.51 16.21 11.07
C GLY A 67 -24.97 14.82 11.43
N PHE A 68 -24.96 13.86 10.50
CA PHE A 68 -24.44 12.52 10.78
C PHE A 68 -22.90 12.50 10.74
N PRO A 69 -22.24 11.54 11.44
CA PRO A 69 -20.80 11.37 11.35
C PRO A 69 -20.34 11.14 9.90
N LEU A 70 -19.16 11.65 9.54
CA LEU A 70 -18.61 11.50 8.18
C LEU A 70 -18.61 10.04 7.70
N ALA A 71 -18.29 9.10 8.59
CA ALA A 71 -18.24 7.69 8.28
C ALA A 71 -19.59 7.15 7.76
N ASP A 72 -20.73 7.64 8.24
CA ASP A 72 -22.07 7.24 7.76
C ASP A 72 -22.29 7.63 6.29
N TYR A 73 -21.72 8.76 5.83
CA TYR A 73 -21.78 9.17 4.42
C TYR A 73 -20.86 8.34 3.52
N LEU A 74 -19.81 7.75 4.09
CA LEU A 74 -18.84 6.91 3.39
C LEU A 74 -19.22 5.42 3.40
N THR A 75 -20.16 5.02 4.26
CA THR A 75 -20.71 3.66 4.29
C THR A 75 -21.55 3.38 3.04
N ARG A 76 -21.32 2.21 2.44
CA ARG A 76 -22.04 1.77 1.23
C ARG A 76 -23.44 1.25 1.56
N GLU A 77 -24.27 1.10 0.53
CA GLU A 77 -25.63 0.55 0.66
C GLU A 77 -25.67 -0.86 1.27
N ASP A 78 -24.60 -1.65 1.12
CA ASP A 78 -24.44 -2.97 1.76
C ASP A 78 -24.10 -2.89 3.26
N GLY A 79 -23.98 -1.68 3.82
CA GLY A 79 -23.62 -1.42 5.20
C GLY A 79 -22.13 -1.52 5.50
N VAL A 80 -21.28 -1.73 4.48
CA VAL A 80 -19.83 -1.88 4.66
C VAL A 80 -19.14 -0.52 4.58
N PHE A 81 -18.37 -0.20 5.62
CA PHE A 81 -17.43 0.92 5.64
C PHE A 81 -16.00 0.40 5.40
N ASP A 82 -15.38 0.84 4.31
CA ASP A 82 -14.01 0.49 3.94
C ASP A 82 -13.12 1.76 3.98
N PRO A 83 -12.38 2.00 5.08
CA PRO A 83 -11.53 3.19 5.20
C PRO A 83 -10.35 3.17 4.21
N GLU A 84 -9.83 2.00 3.83
CA GLU A 84 -8.72 1.90 2.87
C GLU A 84 -9.14 2.34 1.47
N ARG A 85 -10.40 2.10 1.09
CA ARG A 85 -10.97 2.68 -0.14
C ARG A 85 -10.80 4.19 -0.18
N HIS A 86 -10.82 4.87 0.97
CA HIS A 86 -10.66 6.31 1.07
C HIS A 86 -9.21 6.74 1.34
N GLY A 87 -8.24 5.83 1.33
CA GLY A 87 -6.86 6.13 1.68
C GLY A 87 -6.67 6.43 3.16
N LEU A 88 -7.52 5.88 4.02
CA LEU A 88 -7.38 5.92 5.47
C LEU A 88 -6.95 4.52 5.94
N PHE A 89 -5.64 4.31 6.07
CA PHE A 89 -5.09 3.00 6.42
C PHE A 89 -5.21 2.71 7.91
N LEU A 90 -5.26 1.42 8.26
CA LEU A 90 -5.37 1.00 9.66
C LEU A 90 -4.05 1.23 10.40
N PRO A 91 -4.07 1.35 11.74
CA PRO A 91 -2.87 1.54 12.55
C PRO A 91 -1.75 0.54 12.23
N ARG A 92 -2.09 -0.74 12.02
CA ARG A 92 -1.11 -1.79 11.68
C ARG A 92 -0.36 -1.54 10.38
N ASP A 93 -0.94 -0.79 9.43
CA ASP A 93 -0.32 -0.57 8.13
C ASP A 93 0.57 0.69 8.15
N VAL A 94 0.34 1.57 9.12
CA VAL A 94 1.00 2.89 9.24
C VAL A 94 2.09 2.90 10.32
N TYR A 95 1.84 2.30 11.48
CA TYR A 95 2.76 2.35 12.63
C TYR A 95 3.71 1.14 12.73
N THR A 96 3.53 0.11 11.91
CA THR A 96 4.49 -1.00 11.86
C THR A 96 5.62 -0.68 10.90
N THR A 97 6.78 -1.28 11.14
CA THR A 97 7.97 -1.16 10.29
C THR A 97 8.55 -2.53 9.99
N THR A 98 9.20 -2.68 8.84
CA THR A 98 10.03 -3.87 8.58
C THR A 98 11.23 -3.92 9.53
N PRO A 99 11.78 -5.10 9.84
CA PRO A 99 12.92 -5.21 10.73
C PRO A 99 14.15 -4.51 10.16
N VAL A 100 14.79 -3.66 10.98
CA VAL A 100 16.02 -2.94 10.60
C VAL A 100 17.14 -3.11 11.62
N THR A 101 16.83 -3.52 12.85
CA THR A 101 17.81 -3.83 13.89
C THR A 101 17.91 -5.33 14.15
N THR A 102 18.99 -5.75 14.80
CA THR A 102 19.16 -7.14 15.29
C THR A 102 18.01 -7.56 16.21
N GLU A 103 17.51 -6.64 17.03
CA GLU A 103 16.38 -6.90 17.92
C GLU A 103 15.06 -7.05 17.15
N ASP A 104 14.84 -6.28 16.07
CA ASP A 104 13.64 -6.46 15.25
C ASP A 104 13.65 -7.81 14.53
N TYR A 105 14.80 -8.23 13.97
CA TYR A 105 14.96 -9.56 13.39
C TYR A 105 14.74 -10.66 14.42
N ARG A 106 15.23 -10.47 15.65
CA ARG A 106 14.97 -11.38 16.76
C ARG A 106 13.47 -11.50 17.06
N ARG A 107 12.76 -10.37 17.18
CA ARG A 107 11.30 -10.35 17.40
C ARG A 107 10.56 -11.06 16.27
N LEU A 108 10.89 -10.73 15.01
CA LEU A 108 10.31 -11.34 13.82
C LEU A 108 10.40 -12.88 13.86
N MET A 109 11.58 -13.41 14.18
CA MET A 109 11.83 -14.85 14.24
C MET A 109 11.05 -15.51 15.39
N LEU A 110 11.07 -14.92 16.59
CA LEU A 110 10.35 -15.45 17.75
C LEU A 110 8.83 -15.48 17.53
N ASP A 111 8.32 -14.51 16.78
CA ASP A 111 6.91 -14.41 16.44
C ASP A 111 6.48 -15.43 15.37
N ASN A 112 7.31 -15.65 14.35
CA ASN A 112 6.96 -16.48 13.19
C ASN A 112 7.42 -17.96 13.26
N ILE A 113 8.28 -18.29 14.23
CA ILE A 113 8.89 -19.63 14.36
C ILE A 113 8.64 -20.18 15.78
N PRO A 114 7.47 -20.79 16.03
CA PRO A 114 7.16 -21.37 17.34
C PRO A 114 8.11 -22.51 17.75
N GLU A 115 8.83 -23.09 16.79
CA GLU A 115 9.82 -24.17 16.96
C GLU A 115 11.12 -23.70 17.64
N ILE A 116 11.40 -22.39 17.77
CA ILE A 116 12.60 -21.87 18.46
C ILE A 116 12.27 -21.37 19.85
N GLU A 117 13.01 -21.81 20.87
CA GLU A 117 12.89 -21.30 22.22
C GLU A 117 13.39 -19.86 22.34
N ASP A 118 14.55 -19.58 21.73
CA ASP A 118 15.23 -18.28 21.76
C ASP A 118 16.09 -18.13 20.49
N VAL A 119 16.44 -16.90 20.14
CA VAL A 119 17.32 -16.59 19.01
C VAL A 119 18.16 -15.36 19.33
N MET A 120 19.42 -15.42 18.94
CA MET A 120 20.38 -14.32 18.97
C MET A 120 20.69 -13.94 17.53
N VAL A 121 20.62 -12.65 17.24
CA VAL A 121 20.97 -12.07 15.95
C VAL A 121 22.11 -11.09 16.19
N GLU A 122 23.24 -11.31 15.53
CA GLU A 122 24.43 -10.48 15.67
C GLU A 122 24.92 -10.04 14.29
N TRP A 123 25.51 -8.85 14.24
CA TRP A 123 26.18 -8.35 13.05
C TRP A 123 27.69 -8.65 13.17
N ASP A 124 28.26 -9.30 12.16
CA ASP A 124 29.72 -9.50 12.04
C ASP A 124 30.31 -8.39 11.17
N ASP A 125 31.05 -7.47 11.78
CA ASP A 125 31.73 -6.37 11.09
C ASP A 125 32.75 -6.85 10.04
N ASN A 126 33.32 -8.05 10.20
CA ASN A 126 34.35 -8.55 9.27
C ASN A 126 33.73 -9.09 7.98
N GLN A 127 32.62 -9.80 8.10
CA GLN A 127 31.89 -10.37 6.97
C GLN A 127 30.78 -9.46 6.45
N CYS A 128 30.47 -8.39 7.19
CA CYS A 128 29.38 -7.43 6.91
C CYS A 128 28.04 -8.14 6.62
N GLY A 129 27.62 -8.97 7.58
CA GLY A 129 26.36 -9.70 7.51
C GLY A 129 25.93 -10.22 8.88
N TYR A 130 24.74 -10.82 8.92
CA TYR A 130 24.15 -11.33 10.14
C TYR A 130 24.52 -12.79 10.40
N ASP A 131 24.89 -13.08 11.65
CA ASP A 131 24.96 -14.42 12.21
C ASP A 131 23.77 -14.66 13.13
N ILE A 132 23.03 -15.73 12.85
CA ILE A 132 21.85 -16.11 13.62
C ILE A 132 22.14 -17.40 14.38
N ARG A 133 21.94 -17.34 15.70
CA ARG A 133 22.09 -18.48 16.61
C ARG A 133 20.79 -18.75 17.32
N PHE A 134 20.19 -19.92 17.13
CA PHE A 134 18.89 -20.25 17.70
C PHE A 134 18.96 -21.43 18.67
N THR A 135 18.08 -21.44 19.67
CA THR A 135 17.86 -22.59 20.54
C THR A 135 16.58 -23.29 20.10
N PRO A 136 16.60 -24.56 19.69
CA PRO A 136 15.37 -25.28 19.34
C PRO A 136 14.50 -25.49 20.57
N SER A 137 13.19 -25.58 20.35
CA SER A 137 12.23 -26.06 21.35
C SER A 137 12.66 -27.45 21.85
N PRO A 138 12.42 -27.77 23.14
CA PRO A 138 12.74 -29.10 23.69
C PRO A 138 11.94 -30.24 23.02
N PHE A 139 10.92 -29.91 22.20
CA PHE A 139 10.15 -30.87 21.41
C PHE A 139 10.65 -31.02 19.96
N GLU A 140 11.64 -30.23 19.54
CA GLU A 140 12.15 -30.16 18.16
C GLU A 140 13.64 -30.54 18.06
N GLU A 141 14.17 -31.25 19.06
CA GLU A 141 15.54 -31.76 19.04
C GLU A 141 15.74 -32.73 17.87
N GLY A 142 16.77 -32.49 17.05
CA GLY A 142 17.00 -33.22 15.80
C GLY A 142 16.39 -32.58 14.55
N ASN A 143 15.59 -31.50 14.69
CA ASN A 143 15.01 -30.74 13.57
C ASN A 143 15.79 -29.45 13.24
N GLU A 144 17.05 -29.33 13.69
CA GLU A 144 17.82 -28.08 13.60
C GLU A 144 18.01 -27.62 12.15
N ALA A 145 18.25 -28.54 11.21
CA ALA A 145 18.41 -28.19 9.80
C ALA A 145 17.12 -27.61 9.18
N TYR A 146 15.96 -28.14 9.57
CA TYR A 146 14.66 -27.64 9.13
C TYR A 146 14.41 -26.23 9.68
N ILE A 147 14.68 -26.02 10.97
CA ILE A 147 14.52 -24.72 11.63
C ILE A 147 15.48 -23.69 11.02
N ALA A 148 16.74 -24.06 10.79
CA ALA A 148 17.72 -23.18 10.17
C ALA A 148 17.29 -22.72 8.77
N ASN A 149 16.73 -23.64 7.97
CA ASN A 149 16.20 -23.29 6.65
C ASN A 149 15.01 -22.32 6.75
N ARG A 150 14.08 -22.58 7.69
CA ARG A 150 12.93 -21.70 7.93
C ARG A 150 13.33 -20.30 8.43
N ILE A 151 14.36 -20.21 9.27
CA ILE A 151 14.97 -18.93 9.67
C ILE A 151 15.50 -18.19 8.43
N GLY A 152 16.24 -18.89 7.57
CA GLY A 152 16.75 -18.32 6.32
C GLY A 152 15.63 -17.81 5.40
N GLU A 153 14.56 -18.58 5.22
CA GLU A 153 13.38 -18.18 4.44
C GLU A 153 12.73 -16.91 4.99
N ILE A 154 12.54 -16.82 6.31
CA ILE A 154 11.96 -15.63 6.97
C ILE A 154 12.90 -14.44 6.84
N TYR A 155 14.20 -14.61 7.07
CA TYR A 155 15.18 -13.54 6.90
C TYR A 155 15.15 -12.98 5.48
N HIS A 156 15.24 -13.83 4.45
CA HIS A 156 15.27 -13.38 3.06
C HIS A 156 13.97 -12.74 2.59
N ALA A 157 12.82 -13.11 3.18
CA ALA A 157 11.54 -12.46 2.93
C ALA A 157 11.44 -11.04 3.52
N HIS A 158 12.31 -10.65 4.46
CA HIS A 158 12.25 -9.38 5.21
C HIS A 158 13.53 -8.55 5.11
N ARG A 159 14.60 -9.11 4.55
CA ARG A 159 15.93 -8.50 4.37
C ARG A 159 15.87 -7.08 3.80
N ASN A 160 16.68 -6.18 4.35
CA ASN A 160 16.89 -4.85 3.77
C ASN A 160 17.94 -4.87 2.66
N LEU A 161 17.95 -3.83 1.82
CA LEU A 161 18.93 -3.63 0.74
C LEU A 161 20.37 -3.78 1.24
N CYS A 162 21.18 -4.49 0.47
CA CYS A 162 22.61 -4.76 0.70
C CYS A 162 22.99 -5.57 1.96
N GLU A 163 22.04 -5.99 2.79
CA GLU A 163 22.30 -6.89 3.93
C GLU A 163 22.54 -8.36 3.51
N ARG A 164 23.20 -9.15 4.35
CA ARG A 164 23.49 -10.55 4.05
C ARG A 164 23.30 -11.44 5.28
N LEU A 165 22.88 -12.68 5.05
CA LEU A 165 22.88 -13.74 6.04
C LEU A 165 24.16 -14.57 5.89
N ASN A 166 25.00 -14.61 6.91
CA ASN A 166 26.27 -15.34 6.89
C ASN A 166 26.07 -16.78 7.35
N ASN A 167 25.56 -16.98 8.56
CA ASN A 167 25.37 -18.30 9.15
C ASN A 167 24.09 -18.38 9.97
N VAL A 168 23.49 -19.57 9.96
CA VAL A 168 22.39 -19.94 10.86
C VAL A 168 22.78 -21.23 11.56
N SER A 169 22.92 -21.19 12.87
CA SER A 169 23.37 -22.34 13.66
C SER A 169 22.56 -22.55 14.93
N SER A 170 22.43 -23.80 15.35
CA SER A 170 21.78 -24.15 16.60
C SER A 170 22.74 -24.01 17.78
N VAL A 171 22.18 -23.63 18.93
CA VAL A 171 22.86 -23.59 20.22
C VAL A 171 22.20 -24.62 21.13
N HIS A 172 23.01 -25.53 21.66
CA HIS A 172 22.56 -26.50 22.64
C HIS A 172 22.77 -25.96 24.05
N ARG A 173 21.69 -25.92 24.84
CA ARG A 173 21.72 -25.56 26.26
C ARG A 173 21.93 -26.80 27.11
N GLU A 174 22.70 -26.67 28.19
CA GLU A 174 22.78 -27.71 29.22
C GLU A 174 21.40 -27.89 29.88
N LYS A 175 20.97 -29.14 30.07
CA LYS A 175 19.63 -29.45 30.58
C LYS A 175 19.65 -29.73 32.08
N LEU A 176 18.76 -29.06 32.82
CA LEU A 176 18.58 -29.30 34.25
C LEU A 176 17.54 -30.39 34.48
N GLU A 177 17.76 -31.24 35.48
CA GLU A 177 16.80 -32.24 35.94
C GLU A 177 15.90 -31.65 37.02
N PHE A 178 14.58 -31.73 36.84
CA PHE A 178 13.63 -31.24 37.84
C PHE A 178 13.28 -32.33 38.86
N GLN A 179 13.54 -32.04 40.14
CA GLN A 179 13.23 -32.91 41.26
C GLN A 179 12.33 -32.18 42.25
N ALA A 180 11.16 -32.76 42.54
CA ALA A 180 10.21 -32.10 43.43
C ALA A 180 9.30 -33.06 44.20
N GLU A 181 8.93 -32.66 45.40
CA GLU A 181 7.80 -33.20 46.15
C GLU A 181 6.86 -32.04 46.48
N LEU A 182 5.61 -32.11 46.00
CA LEU A 182 4.64 -31.02 46.17
C LEU A 182 3.27 -31.51 46.65
N GLU A 183 2.60 -30.62 47.38
CA GLU A 183 1.23 -30.75 47.83
C GLU A 183 0.29 -30.03 46.84
N MET A 184 -0.75 -30.72 46.38
CA MET A 184 -1.76 -30.16 45.49
C MET A 184 -3.06 -29.83 46.21
N LYS A 185 -3.81 -28.87 45.69
CA LYS A 185 -5.15 -28.54 46.19
C LYS A 185 -6.14 -29.71 45.96
N PRO A 186 -7.07 -29.97 46.90
CA PRO A 186 -8.09 -31.00 46.73
C PRO A 186 -8.94 -30.79 45.47
N GLY A 187 -9.29 -31.89 44.78
CA GLY A 187 -10.17 -31.87 43.60
C GLY A 187 -9.49 -31.53 42.26
N GLY A 188 -8.16 -31.33 42.24
CA GLY A 188 -7.40 -31.09 41.01
C GLY A 188 -6.96 -32.36 40.27
N ASP A 189 -6.51 -32.19 39.03
CA ASP A 189 -5.89 -33.25 38.20
C ASP A 189 -4.36 -33.17 38.32
N ALA A 190 -3.74 -34.18 38.95
CA ALA A 190 -2.29 -34.24 39.16
C ALA A 190 -1.49 -34.27 37.85
N THR A 191 -2.05 -34.85 36.78
CA THR A 191 -1.40 -34.92 35.46
C THR A 191 -1.37 -33.54 34.80
N LEU A 192 -2.48 -32.80 34.87
CA LEU A 192 -2.55 -31.42 34.37
C LEU A 192 -1.66 -30.47 35.18
N LEU A 193 -1.63 -30.64 36.50
CA LEU A 193 -0.76 -29.85 37.39
C LEU A 193 0.72 -30.04 37.03
N LEU A 194 1.16 -31.28 36.83
CA LEU A 194 2.53 -31.57 36.43
C LEU A 194 2.90 -30.90 35.10
N ALA A 195 2.01 -30.98 34.10
CA ALA A 195 2.22 -30.34 32.80
C ALA A 195 2.32 -28.80 32.94
N ARG A 196 1.50 -28.18 33.78
CA ARG A 196 1.58 -26.73 34.08
C ARG A 196 2.88 -26.33 34.77
N ILE A 197 3.37 -27.15 35.70
CA ILE A 197 4.65 -26.93 36.39
C ILE A 197 5.81 -26.98 35.39
N TYR A 198 5.92 -28.05 34.60
CA TYR A 198 6.98 -28.17 33.57
C TYR A 198 6.93 -27.02 32.56
N ALA A 199 5.74 -26.63 32.10
CA ALA A 199 5.58 -25.48 31.20
C ALA A 199 6.03 -24.16 31.86
N THR A 200 5.75 -23.98 33.15
CA THR A 200 6.18 -22.80 33.91
C THR A 200 7.70 -22.74 34.06
N ILE A 201 8.35 -23.88 34.33
CA ILE A 201 9.81 -23.99 34.40
C ILE A 201 10.44 -23.67 33.05
N LEU A 202 9.97 -24.31 31.97
CA LEU A 202 10.46 -24.07 30.60
C LEU A 202 10.41 -22.58 30.25
N ARG A 203 9.27 -21.92 30.51
CA ARG A 203 9.11 -20.48 30.26
C ARG A 203 10.04 -19.62 31.11
N TYR A 204 10.29 -20.01 32.35
CA TYR A 204 11.18 -19.24 33.23
C TYR A 204 12.64 -19.39 32.82
N LEU A 205 13.07 -20.60 32.49
CA LEU A 205 14.44 -20.89 32.08
C LEU A 205 14.77 -20.31 30.71
N SER A 206 13.82 -20.32 29.77
CA SER A 206 14.03 -19.75 28.44
C SER A 206 14.33 -18.25 28.46
N GLY A 207 13.91 -17.52 29.50
CA GLY A 207 14.00 -16.05 29.56
C GLY A 207 13.22 -15.38 28.44
N GLY A 208 12.20 -16.08 27.94
CA GLY A 208 11.58 -15.78 26.66
C GLY A 208 10.83 -14.45 26.65
N ALA A 209 10.74 -13.91 25.45
CA ALA A 209 9.80 -12.89 25.04
C ALA A 209 8.38 -13.12 25.59
N HIS A 210 7.79 -12.12 26.24
CA HIS A 210 6.36 -12.05 26.48
C HIS A 210 5.69 -11.45 25.25
N ILE A 211 5.05 -12.30 24.47
CA ILE A 211 4.15 -11.87 23.41
C ILE A 211 2.83 -11.45 24.08
N PHE A 212 2.22 -10.32 23.72
CA PHE A 212 0.94 -9.91 24.27
C PHE A 212 -0.24 -10.45 23.46
N THR A 213 -1.38 -10.67 24.11
CA THR A 213 -2.65 -11.03 23.47
C THR A 213 -3.48 -9.80 23.09
N PRO A 214 -4.43 -9.92 22.15
CA PRO A 214 -5.38 -8.85 21.85
C PRO A 214 -6.23 -8.41 23.05
N GLU A 215 -6.52 -9.30 24.00
CA GLU A 215 -7.25 -9.00 25.22
C GLU A 215 -6.40 -8.15 26.18
N GLU A 216 -5.12 -8.49 26.34
CA GLU A 216 -4.16 -7.71 27.13
C GLU A 216 -3.95 -6.31 26.54
N ARG A 217 -4.10 -6.13 25.22
CA ARG A 217 -4.10 -4.79 24.60
C ARG A 217 -5.16 -3.86 25.23
N LEU A 218 -6.35 -4.38 25.52
CA LEU A 218 -7.46 -3.59 26.06
C LEU A 218 -7.21 -3.14 27.50
N THR A 219 -6.33 -3.83 28.24
CA THR A 219 -6.05 -3.54 29.65
C THR A 219 -4.78 -2.71 29.86
N THR A 220 -3.85 -2.71 28.90
CA THR A 220 -2.58 -1.94 28.99
C THR A 220 -2.76 -0.43 28.87
N GLY A 221 -3.79 0.03 28.14
CA GLY A 221 -4.04 1.46 27.91
C GLY A 221 -3.05 2.15 26.97
N LEU A 222 -2.16 1.40 26.30
CA LEU A 222 -1.20 1.93 25.33
C LEU A 222 -1.90 2.47 24.09
N SER A 223 -1.30 3.50 23.48
CA SER A 223 -1.73 3.99 22.17
C SER A 223 -1.41 2.97 21.06
N PRO A 224 -2.09 3.04 19.90
CA PRO A 224 -1.76 2.18 18.76
C PRO A 224 -0.29 2.29 18.32
N GLU A 225 0.28 3.49 18.35
CA GLU A 225 1.68 3.77 18.01
C GLU A 225 2.62 3.02 18.97
N GLU A 226 2.48 3.23 20.27
CA GLU A 226 3.32 2.57 21.28
C GLU A 226 3.18 1.05 21.26
N TRP A 227 1.98 0.53 20.97
CA TRP A 227 1.74 -0.91 20.87
C TRP A 227 2.46 -1.54 19.68
N LEU A 228 2.43 -0.86 18.52
CA LEU A 228 2.91 -1.36 17.23
C LEU A 228 4.39 -1.07 16.97
N GLU A 229 5.04 -0.29 17.83
CA GLU A 229 6.47 0.00 17.74
C GLU A 229 7.31 -1.28 17.64
N GLY A 230 8.12 -1.38 16.59
CA GLY A 230 8.99 -2.53 16.33
C GLY A 230 8.26 -3.85 16.04
N SER A 231 6.94 -3.80 15.79
CA SER A 231 6.13 -4.93 15.34
C SER A 231 5.98 -4.88 13.82
N GLU A 232 5.95 -6.03 13.17
CA GLU A 232 5.67 -6.12 11.73
C GLU A 232 4.21 -6.52 11.44
N ASP A 233 3.63 -7.38 12.25
CA ASP A 233 2.33 -8.02 12.01
C ASP A 233 1.21 -7.51 12.95
N GLY A 234 1.57 -6.64 13.91
CA GLY A 234 0.69 -6.06 14.92
C GLY A 234 0.80 -6.73 16.29
N THR A 235 1.65 -7.75 16.41
CA THR A 235 1.93 -8.45 17.65
C THR A 235 2.98 -7.69 18.47
N ARG A 236 2.65 -7.38 19.73
CA ARG A 236 3.61 -6.79 20.67
C ARG A 236 4.41 -7.89 21.37
N LEU A 237 5.72 -7.72 21.39
CA LEU A 237 6.66 -8.62 22.02
C LEU A 237 7.59 -7.84 22.95
N GLU A 238 7.55 -8.12 24.25
CA GLU A 238 8.48 -7.53 25.23
C GLU A 238 9.46 -8.57 25.77
N MET A 239 10.71 -8.17 25.88
CA MET A 239 11.77 -9.01 26.45
C MET A 239 11.86 -8.78 27.96
N GLU A 240 11.62 -9.82 28.76
CA GLU A 240 11.82 -9.73 30.21
C GLU A 240 13.32 -9.82 30.54
N ILE A 241 13.93 -8.71 30.97
CA ILE A 241 15.27 -8.74 31.60
C ILE A 241 15.11 -9.22 33.05
N LEU A 242 14.91 -10.52 33.24
CA LEU A 242 14.91 -11.13 34.57
C LEU A 242 16.30 -11.67 34.92
N HIS A 243 16.77 -11.34 36.13
CA HIS A 243 17.74 -12.18 36.83
C HIS A 243 17.04 -13.49 37.21
N ARG A 244 17.31 -14.54 36.44
CA ARG A 244 16.68 -15.85 36.59
C ARG A 244 17.35 -16.58 37.75
N THR A 245 16.66 -16.67 38.88
CA THR A 245 17.16 -17.30 40.11
C THR A 245 16.20 -18.37 40.58
N GLU A 246 16.68 -19.28 41.41
CA GLU A 246 15.86 -20.32 42.07
C GLU A 246 14.69 -19.71 42.85
N TYR A 247 14.94 -18.64 43.62
CA TYR A 247 13.88 -17.96 44.37
C TYR A 247 12.79 -17.38 43.46
N GLY A 248 13.19 -16.77 42.34
CA GLY A 248 12.25 -16.24 41.37
C GLY A 248 11.42 -17.32 40.68
N LEU A 249 12.03 -18.48 40.35
CA LEU A 249 11.33 -19.64 39.83
C LEU A 249 10.30 -20.17 40.84
N TYR A 250 10.72 -20.35 42.09
CA TYR A 250 9.88 -20.86 43.17
C TYR A 250 8.62 -20.02 43.35
N LYS A 251 8.74 -18.69 43.28
CA LYS A 251 7.59 -17.77 43.35
C LYS A 251 6.58 -18.03 42.22
N LYS A 252 7.04 -18.13 40.96
CA LYS A 252 6.17 -18.44 39.81
C LYS A 252 5.53 -19.84 39.93
N LEU A 253 6.24 -20.81 40.51
CA LEU A 253 5.72 -22.16 40.72
C LEU A 253 4.62 -22.22 41.79
N ILE A 254 4.74 -21.48 42.90
CA ILE A 254 3.68 -21.39 43.91
C ILE A 254 2.41 -20.74 43.34
N GLU A 255 2.55 -19.75 42.47
CA GLU A 255 1.44 -19.06 41.82
C GLU A 255 0.69 -19.94 40.80
N THR A 256 1.23 -21.12 40.45
CA THR A 256 0.60 -22.03 39.49
C THR A 256 -0.69 -22.63 40.05
N GLU A 257 -1.79 -22.48 39.30
CA GLU A 257 -3.11 -22.96 39.72
C GLU A 257 -3.10 -24.48 39.97
N GLY A 258 -3.39 -24.86 41.22
CA GLY A 258 -3.45 -26.24 41.70
C GLY A 258 -2.34 -26.59 42.69
N VAL A 259 -1.26 -25.80 42.75
CA VAL A 259 -0.20 -25.95 43.76
C VAL A 259 -0.70 -25.43 45.11
N GLN A 260 -0.44 -26.18 46.18
CA GLN A 260 -0.66 -25.76 47.57
C GLN A 260 0.66 -25.42 48.26
N ALA A 261 1.67 -26.29 48.14
CA ALA A 261 3.01 -26.07 48.68
C ALA A 261 4.04 -26.98 48.00
N PHE A 262 5.33 -26.63 48.09
CA PHE A 262 6.45 -27.50 47.73
C PHE A 262 7.20 -27.90 49.00
N SER A 263 7.43 -29.19 49.19
CA SER A 263 8.30 -29.76 50.23
C SER A 263 9.74 -29.87 49.75
N ILE A 264 9.92 -30.22 48.47
CA ILE A 264 11.20 -30.29 47.76
C ILE A 264 10.99 -29.67 46.38
N CYS A 265 11.92 -28.82 45.92
CA CYS A 265 11.88 -28.23 44.58
C CYS A 265 13.28 -27.80 44.17
N TYR A 266 13.94 -28.60 43.33
CA TYR A 266 15.28 -28.31 42.84
C TYR A 266 15.38 -28.52 41.33
N LEU A 267 16.19 -27.67 40.69
CA LEU A 267 16.74 -27.92 39.37
C LEU A 267 18.20 -28.36 39.52
N MET A 268 18.49 -29.58 39.07
CA MET A 268 19.75 -30.26 39.32
C MET A 268 20.60 -30.31 38.05
N MET A 269 21.90 -30.11 38.20
CA MET A 269 22.90 -30.36 37.16
C MET A 269 23.99 -31.24 37.76
N ASP A 270 24.27 -32.39 37.15
CA ASP A 270 25.25 -33.38 37.66
C ASP A 270 25.09 -33.70 39.16
N GLY A 271 23.84 -33.81 39.62
CA GLY A 271 23.50 -34.12 41.01
C GLY A 271 23.66 -32.96 42.00
N LYS A 272 23.92 -31.72 41.53
CA LYS A 272 24.00 -30.52 42.37
C LYS A 272 22.86 -29.54 42.06
N PRO A 273 22.20 -28.96 43.09
CA PRO A 273 21.16 -27.96 42.88
C PRO A 273 21.77 -26.67 42.32
N GLN A 274 21.09 -26.08 41.33
CA GLN A 274 21.46 -24.81 40.72
C GLN A 274 20.57 -23.69 41.26
N SER A 275 21.18 -22.55 41.61
CA SER A 275 20.49 -21.39 42.18
C SER A 275 20.47 -20.16 41.28
N ASP A 276 21.37 -20.11 40.30
CA ASP A 276 21.47 -19.07 39.27
C ASP A 276 21.26 -19.71 37.89
N PHE A 277 20.29 -19.19 37.14
CA PHE A 277 19.95 -19.67 35.80
C PHE A 277 20.33 -18.66 34.71
N SER A 278 21.13 -17.64 35.05
CA SER A 278 21.57 -16.60 34.11
C SER A 278 22.42 -17.15 32.96
N ALA A 279 23.01 -18.35 33.11
CA ALA A 279 23.76 -19.03 32.06
C ALA A 279 22.89 -19.58 30.90
N GLY A 280 21.56 -19.56 31.02
CA GLY A 280 20.65 -19.98 29.96
C GLY A 280 20.56 -21.51 29.83
N TYR A 281 19.96 -22.16 30.83
CA TYR A 281 19.76 -23.61 30.85
C TYR A 281 18.48 -24.06 30.14
N GLY A 282 18.49 -25.29 29.63
CA GLY A 282 17.29 -26.01 29.22
C GLY A 282 16.71 -26.87 30.34
N LEU A 283 15.56 -27.48 30.11
CA LEU A 283 14.93 -28.44 31.03
C LEU A 283 14.95 -29.85 30.44
N ASN A 284 15.35 -30.84 31.24
CA ASN A 284 15.21 -32.23 30.85
C ASN A 284 13.75 -32.67 30.99
N ILE A 285 13.11 -33.00 29.88
CA ILE A 285 11.76 -33.57 29.85
C ILE A 285 11.89 -35.10 29.92
N PRO A 286 11.32 -35.76 30.94
CA PRO A 286 11.38 -37.22 31.05
C PRO A 286 10.82 -37.92 29.81
N THR A 287 11.53 -38.91 29.28
CA THR A 287 11.08 -39.73 28.15
C THR A 287 10.34 -40.98 28.60
N GLU A 288 10.68 -41.51 29.78
CA GLU A 288 9.99 -42.62 30.42
C GLU A 288 9.53 -42.30 31.84
N LYS A 289 8.56 -43.07 32.35
CA LYS A 289 8.00 -42.86 33.69
C LYS A 289 9.05 -43.05 34.81
N SER A 290 10.06 -43.88 34.58
CA SER A 290 11.18 -44.11 35.53
C SER A 290 12.04 -42.88 35.77
N ASP A 291 12.04 -41.95 34.81
CA ASP A 291 12.90 -40.77 34.82
C ASP A 291 12.22 -39.59 35.53
N LEU A 292 10.90 -39.70 35.79
CA LEU A 292 10.15 -38.67 36.51
C LEU A 292 10.54 -38.66 38.00
N LYS A 293 11.24 -37.60 38.42
CA LYS A 293 11.64 -37.37 39.83
C LYS A 293 10.68 -36.46 40.60
N VAL A 294 9.41 -36.41 40.18
CA VAL A 294 8.39 -35.55 40.77
C VAL A 294 7.31 -36.40 41.45
N ARG A 295 7.01 -36.11 42.71
CA ARG A 295 5.94 -36.76 43.48
C ARG A 295 4.91 -35.73 43.92
N ILE A 296 3.64 -36.05 43.71
CA ILE A 296 2.51 -35.14 43.98
C ILE A 296 1.62 -35.78 45.04
N PHE A 297 1.35 -35.04 46.12
CA PHE A 297 0.53 -35.50 47.24
C PHE A 297 -0.74 -34.65 47.38
N CYS A 298 -1.82 -35.30 47.83
CA CYS A 298 -3.02 -34.64 48.33
C CYS A 298 -3.32 -35.22 49.72
N GLY A 299 -2.97 -34.48 50.77
CA GLY A 299 -3.00 -34.92 52.16
C GLY A 299 -1.93 -35.98 52.44
N ARG A 300 -2.33 -37.25 52.55
CA ARG A 300 -1.42 -38.38 52.81
C ARG A 300 -1.31 -39.34 51.63
N THR A 301 -1.99 -39.04 50.53
CA THR A 301 -2.10 -39.92 49.38
C THR A 301 -1.24 -39.38 48.24
N GLU A 302 -0.36 -40.24 47.71
CA GLU A 302 0.37 -39.94 46.48
C GLU A 302 -0.55 -40.10 45.28
N MET A 303 -0.59 -39.07 44.43
CA MET A 303 -1.49 -38.99 43.30
C MET A 303 -0.87 -39.64 42.07
N ALA A 304 -1.65 -40.46 41.37
CA ALA A 304 -1.19 -41.10 40.14
C ALA A 304 -1.13 -40.08 38.99
N VAL A 305 -0.01 -40.08 38.27
CA VAL A 305 0.18 -39.31 37.04
C VAL A 305 0.11 -40.25 35.83
N ASP A 306 -0.75 -39.91 34.87
CA ASP A 306 -0.74 -40.54 33.54
C ASP A 306 0.38 -39.91 32.71
N PHE A 307 1.45 -40.66 32.51
CA PHE A 307 2.66 -40.18 31.84
C PHE A 307 2.43 -39.81 30.37
N LYS A 308 1.63 -40.59 29.63
CA LYS A 308 1.36 -40.30 28.20
C LYS A 308 0.51 -39.04 28.07
N ARG A 309 -0.51 -38.91 28.93
CA ARG A 309 -1.34 -37.70 28.98
C ARG A 309 -0.55 -36.49 29.44
N PHE A 310 0.40 -36.64 30.37
CA PHE A 310 1.32 -35.57 30.79
C PHE A 310 2.11 -35.02 29.59
N LEU A 311 2.79 -35.88 28.81
CA LEU A 311 3.57 -35.42 27.66
C LEU A 311 2.70 -34.72 26.62
N SER A 312 1.52 -35.27 26.33
CA SER A 312 0.57 -34.66 25.41
C SER A 312 0.05 -33.30 25.91
N LEU A 313 -0.27 -33.19 27.21
CA LEU A 313 -0.72 -31.94 27.82
C LEU A 313 0.42 -30.91 27.87
N LEU A 314 1.64 -31.32 28.21
CA LEU A 314 2.79 -30.42 28.25
C LEU A 314 3.09 -29.87 26.85
N HIS A 315 3.15 -30.73 25.84
CA HIS A 315 3.30 -30.30 24.44
C HIS A 315 2.18 -29.35 24.02
N THR A 316 0.93 -29.67 24.39
CA THR A 316 -0.22 -28.81 24.09
C THR A 316 -0.11 -27.48 24.81
N ILE A 317 0.23 -27.42 26.10
CA ILE A 317 0.36 -26.18 26.86
C ILE A 317 1.51 -25.33 26.29
N TYR A 318 2.67 -25.94 26.05
CA TYR A 318 3.85 -25.26 25.51
C TYR A 318 3.52 -24.60 24.16
N TYR A 319 2.98 -25.38 23.22
CA TYR A 319 2.64 -24.85 21.91
C TYR A 319 1.35 -24.05 21.92
N THR A 320 0.36 -24.24 22.78
CA THR A 320 -0.85 -23.40 22.80
C THR A 320 -0.53 -22.03 23.39
N GLN A 321 0.32 -21.95 24.40
CA GLN A 321 0.77 -20.66 24.94
C GLN A 321 1.61 -19.87 23.92
N ARG A 322 2.27 -20.54 22.97
CA ARG A 322 2.98 -19.93 21.84
C ARG A 322 2.14 -19.79 20.55
N ARG A 323 1.20 -20.70 20.26
CA ARG A 323 0.39 -20.81 19.02
C ARG A 323 -1.03 -20.26 19.14
N ALA A 324 -1.59 -20.08 20.34
CA ALA A 324 -2.83 -19.28 20.54
C ALA A 324 -2.64 -17.82 20.08
N LYS A 325 -1.43 -17.47 19.62
CA LYS A 325 -1.00 -16.20 19.06
C LYS A 325 -0.66 -16.24 17.56
N VAL A 326 -0.68 -17.41 16.89
CA VAL A 326 -0.29 -17.56 15.47
C VAL A 326 -1.45 -18.07 14.57
N LYS A 327 -2.50 -18.71 15.12
CA LYS A 327 -3.60 -19.28 14.29
C LYS A 327 -4.99 -18.65 14.44
N ASP A 328 -5.32 -18.06 15.59
CA ASP A 328 -6.59 -17.31 15.75
C ASP A 328 -6.47 -15.84 15.39
N ALA A 329 -5.24 -15.35 15.18
CA ALA A 329 -4.97 -14.12 14.45
C ALA A 329 -4.42 -14.52 13.08
N GLY A 330 -5.30 -14.76 12.10
CA GLY A 330 -4.93 -14.19 10.82
C GLY A 330 -4.64 -12.72 11.12
N ALA A 331 -3.50 -12.15 10.71
CA ALA A 331 -3.13 -10.75 10.98
C ALA A 331 -4.23 -9.72 10.57
N LYS A 332 -5.29 -10.20 9.90
CA LYS A 332 -6.58 -9.54 9.68
C LYS A 332 -7.41 -9.27 10.96
N ASP A 333 -7.24 -9.97 12.08
CA ASP A 333 -8.19 -10.02 13.20
C ASP A 333 -7.80 -9.24 14.48
N ILE A 334 -6.67 -8.52 14.52
CA ILE A 334 -6.53 -7.45 15.53
C ILE A 334 -7.47 -6.33 15.09
N ASN A 335 -8.73 -6.43 15.53
CA ASN A 335 -9.80 -5.51 15.17
C ASN A 335 -9.53 -4.17 15.88
N TRP A 336 -8.78 -3.30 15.21
CA TRP A 336 -8.70 -1.89 15.57
C TRP A 336 -10.12 -1.33 15.48
N PRO A 337 -10.66 -0.75 16.57
CA PRO A 337 -12.07 -0.38 16.61
C PRO A 337 -12.35 0.64 15.50
N LEU A 338 -13.10 0.20 14.50
CA LEU A 338 -13.68 1.08 13.50
C LEU A 338 -14.89 1.80 14.11
N PRO A 339 -15.20 3.02 13.64
CA PRO A 339 -16.42 3.69 14.06
C PRO A 339 -17.62 2.79 13.75
N GLN A 340 -18.60 2.75 14.67
CA GLN A 340 -19.90 2.17 14.33
C GLN A 340 -20.53 3.05 13.26
N THR A 341 -20.82 2.45 12.11
CA THR A 341 -21.41 3.17 10.98
C THR A 341 -22.79 2.64 10.67
N THR A 342 -23.60 3.48 10.03
CA THR A 342 -24.91 3.09 9.50
C THR A 342 -25.09 3.73 8.14
N PHE A 343 -25.44 2.93 7.14
CA PHE A 343 -25.86 3.48 5.86
C PHE A 343 -27.15 4.29 6.04
N ARG A 344 -27.14 5.54 5.56
CA ARG A 344 -28.31 6.42 5.61
C ARG A 344 -28.63 6.94 4.22
N ASP A 345 -29.78 6.55 3.69
CA ASP A 345 -30.32 7.17 2.47
C ASP A 345 -30.95 8.53 2.82
N ILE A 346 -30.10 9.54 2.88
CA ILE A 346 -30.50 10.94 3.11
C ILE A 346 -30.77 11.70 1.81
N PHE A 347 -30.54 11.05 0.66
CA PHE A 347 -30.49 11.71 -0.65
C PHE A 347 -31.89 11.90 -1.25
N THR A 348 -32.89 11.22 -0.69
CA THR A 348 -34.28 11.43 -1.04
C THR A 348 -34.81 12.72 -0.39
N GLN A 349 -35.38 13.59 -1.22
CA GLN A 349 -35.98 14.85 -0.79
C GLN A 349 -37.46 14.85 -1.13
N THR A 350 -38.28 15.24 -0.15
CA THR A 350 -39.67 15.61 -0.40
C THR A 350 -39.71 17.06 -0.88
N PRO A 351 -40.31 17.36 -2.05
CA PRO A 351 -40.40 18.73 -2.53
C PRO A 351 -41.08 19.65 -1.53
N ILE A 352 -40.55 20.85 -1.34
CA ILE A 352 -41.07 21.86 -0.41
C ILE A 352 -42.56 22.13 -0.62
N ALA A 353 -43.03 22.02 -1.87
CA ALA A 353 -44.44 22.17 -2.21
C ALA A 353 -45.38 21.20 -1.47
N LYS A 354 -44.91 20.05 -0.98
CA LYS A 354 -45.72 19.08 -0.23
C LYS A 354 -46.00 19.50 1.21
N ASP A 355 -45.16 20.33 1.78
CA ASP A 355 -45.31 20.80 3.17
C ASP A 355 -46.24 22.03 3.26
N PHE A 356 -46.66 22.57 2.12
CA PHE A 356 -47.66 23.63 2.07
C PHE A 356 -49.08 23.12 2.36
N PRO A 357 -49.94 23.95 2.98
CA PRO A 357 -51.35 23.62 3.15
C PRO A 357 -52.07 23.33 1.82
N LEU A 358 -53.00 22.37 1.83
CA LEU A 358 -53.74 21.92 0.63
C LEU A 358 -54.47 23.05 -0.12
N CYS A 359 -54.80 24.16 0.55
CA CYS A 359 -55.47 25.32 -0.06
C CYS A 359 -54.61 26.03 -1.13
N TYR A 360 -53.29 25.86 -1.10
CA TYR A 360 -52.36 26.38 -2.12
C TYR A 360 -52.43 25.59 -3.44
N ARG A 361 -53.05 24.39 -3.44
CA ARG A 361 -53.26 23.55 -4.63
C ARG A 361 -51.98 23.31 -5.44
N LEU A 362 -50.85 23.07 -4.76
CA LEU A 362 -49.59 22.70 -5.39
C LEU A 362 -49.64 21.21 -5.75
N THR A 363 -49.19 20.86 -6.95
CA THR A 363 -49.22 19.47 -7.45
C THR A 363 -47.95 19.17 -8.24
N GLU A 364 -47.29 18.05 -7.95
CA GLU A 364 -45.96 17.70 -8.50
C GLU A 364 -45.92 17.58 -10.03
N ASN A 365 -47.04 17.18 -10.66
CA ASN A 365 -47.07 16.76 -12.08
C ASN A 365 -48.09 17.53 -12.95
N ARG A 366 -48.20 18.86 -12.79
CA ARG A 366 -48.92 19.66 -13.80
C ARG A 366 -48.09 19.73 -15.09
N GLU A 367 -48.73 19.52 -16.24
CA GLU A 367 -48.10 19.71 -17.56
C GLU A 367 -47.52 21.13 -17.75
N LYS A 368 -48.09 22.13 -17.05
CA LYS A 368 -47.55 23.49 -16.96
C LYS A 368 -47.50 23.93 -15.49
N PRO A 369 -46.30 24.12 -14.90
CA PRO A 369 -46.19 24.62 -13.53
C PRO A 369 -46.68 26.07 -13.44
N THR A 370 -47.32 26.44 -12.33
CA THR A 370 -47.63 27.86 -12.06
C THR A 370 -46.34 28.63 -11.74
N SER A 371 -46.39 29.96 -11.78
CA SER A 371 -45.25 30.80 -11.39
C SER A 371 -44.76 30.52 -9.97
N PHE A 372 -45.68 30.20 -9.05
CA PHE A 372 -45.32 29.85 -7.67
C PHE A 372 -44.72 28.43 -7.58
N ASP A 373 -45.26 27.45 -8.32
CA ASP A 373 -44.63 26.12 -8.43
C ASP A 373 -43.19 26.21 -8.95
N ALA A 374 -42.97 27.04 -9.98
CA ALA A 374 -41.63 27.27 -10.54
C ALA A 374 -40.69 27.95 -9.55
N TYR A 375 -41.20 28.87 -8.73
CA TYR A 375 -40.44 29.54 -7.68
C TYR A 375 -40.00 28.57 -6.57
N LEU A 376 -40.90 27.70 -6.09
CA LEU A 376 -40.56 26.71 -5.06
C LEU A 376 -39.52 25.69 -5.52
N LYS A 377 -39.53 25.32 -6.81
CA LYS A 377 -38.51 24.44 -7.39
C LYS A 377 -37.09 24.98 -7.29
N LEU A 378 -36.89 26.29 -7.12
CA LEU A 378 -35.56 26.86 -6.90
C LEU A 378 -34.99 26.43 -5.54
N TYR A 379 -35.82 26.34 -4.50
CA TYR A 379 -35.40 25.85 -3.19
C TYR A 379 -35.05 24.36 -3.25
N ASP A 380 -35.92 23.55 -3.87
CA ASP A 380 -35.68 22.12 -4.10
C ASP A 380 -34.37 21.90 -4.87
N TRP A 381 -34.09 22.73 -5.88
CA TRP A 381 -32.86 22.65 -6.65
C TRP A 381 -31.60 22.92 -5.81
N VAL A 382 -31.62 23.93 -4.93
CA VAL A 382 -30.47 24.22 -4.05
C VAL A 382 -30.21 23.07 -3.07
N VAL A 383 -31.26 22.57 -2.42
CA VAL A 383 -31.15 21.46 -1.46
C VAL A 383 -30.67 20.20 -2.16
N ARG A 384 -31.29 19.84 -3.29
CA ARG A 384 -30.91 18.67 -4.08
C ARG A 384 -29.45 18.74 -4.52
N LYS A 385 -29.00 19.90 -5.00
CA LYS A 385 -27.60 20.09 -5.38
C LYS A 385 -26.65 19.84 -4.20
N GLY A 386 -26.97 20.31 -3.01
CA GLY A 386 -26.18 20.04 -1.80
C GLY A 386 -26.15 18.55 -1.42
N LEU A 387 -27.30 17.87 -1.49
CA LEU A 387 -27.38 16.43 -1.20
C LEU A 387 -26.67 15.58 -2.26
N ASP A 388 -26.76 15.95 -3.54
CA ASP A 388 -26.03 15.30 -4.62
C ASP A 388 -24.51 15.43 -4.40
N GLU A 389 -24.03 16.56 -3.90
CA GLU A 389 -22.62 16.74 -3.53
C GLU A 389 -22.17 15.82 -2.37
N VAL A 390 -23.03 15.62 -1.37
CA VAL A 390 -22.77 14.67 -0.28
C VAL A 390 -22.78 13.23 -0.80
N LYS A 391 -23.70 12.92 -1.72
CA LYS A 391 -23.79 11.59 -2.36
C LYS A 391 -22.52 11.24 -3.12
N GLU A 392 -21.90 12.23 -3.76
CA GLU A 392 -20.65 12.08 -4.50
C GLU A 392 -19.42 11.84 -3.61
N LEU A 393 -19.49 12.07 -2.28
CA LEU A 393 -18.33 11.96 -1.39
C LEU A 393 -17.67 10.57 -1.41
N GLN A 394 -18.45 9.50 -1.54
CA GLN A 394 -17.92 8.12 -1.60
C GLN A 394 -16.96 7.96 -2.78
N GLN A 395 -17.39 8.39 -3.97
CA GLN A 395 -16.57 8.36 -5.17
C GLN A 395 -15.44 9.39 -5.08
N LEU A 396 -15.72 10.59 -4.55
CA LEU A 396 -14.75 11.67 -4.46
C LEU A 396 -13.58 11.29 -3.56
N PHE A 397 -13.81 10.73 -2.38
CA PHE A 397 -12.74 10.35 -1.44
C PHE A 397 -12.14 8.98 -1.76
N SER A 398 -12.71 8.20 -2.67
CA SER A 398 -12.13 6.91 -3.04
C SER A 398 -10.75 7.05 -3.70
N ILE A 399 -9.82 6.13 -3.46
CA ILE A 399 -8.55 6.03 -4.20
C ILE A 399 -8.56 4.84 -5.18
N ARG A 400 -9.73 4.23 -5.43
CA ARG A 400 -9.93 3.14 -6.40
C ARG A 400 -10.08 3.67 -7.83
N GLU A 401 -9.57 2.91 -8.79
CA GLU A 401 -9.49 3.35 -10.19
C GLU A 401 -10.88 3.41 -10.87
N GLU A 402 -11.77 2.50 -10.50
CA GLU A 402 -13.17 2.47 -10.93
C GLU A 402 -13.95 3.73 -10.50
N ASP A 403 -13.49 4.44 -9.48
CA ASP A 403 -14.10 5.68 -8.95
C ASP A 403 -13.46 6.95 -9.55
N LYS A 404 -12.95 6.86 -10.78
CA LYS A 404 -12.37 8.01 -11.48
C LYS A 404 -13.37 9.17 -11.60
N PRO A 405 -12.92 10.44 -11.46
CA PRO A 405 -13.81 11.59 -11.57
C PRO A 405 -14.37 11.70 -12.99
N THR A 406 -15.62 12.15 -13.11
CA THR A 406 -16.35 12.24 -14.39
C THR A 406 -16.44 13.67 -14.94
N GLY A 407 -15.96 14.68 -14.18
CA GLY A 407 -15.95 16.06 -14.64
C GLY A 407 -14.99 16.97 -13.88
N ARG A 408 -14.71 18.16 -14.46
CA ARG A 408 -13.70 19.13 -13.98
C ARG A 408 -13.83 19.53 -12.51
N ARG A 409 -15.07 19.64 -12.00
CA ARG A 409 -15.31 19.97 -10.60
C ARG A 409 -14.79 18.85 -9.68
N GLN A 410 -15.15 17.60 -10.00
CA GLN A 410 -14.73 16.43 -9.25
C GLN A 410 -13.23 16.24 -9.33
N GLU A 411 -12.60 16.44 -10.51
CA GLU A 411 -11.14 16.41 -10.67
C GLU A 411 -10.44 17.39 -9.71
N ARG A 412 -10.92 18.64 -9.64
CA ARG A 412 -10.35 19.65 -8.74
C ARG A 412 -10.49 19.27 -7.27
N LEU A 413 -11.65 18.76 -6.88
CA LEU A 413 -11.89 18.34 -5.50
C LEU A 413 -11.08 17.08 -5.15
N LYS A 414 -10.96 16.14 -6.09
CA LYS A 414 -10.15 14.93 -5.97
C LYS A 414 -8.68 15.29 -5.76
N SER A 415 -8.14 16.21 -6.56
CA SER A 415 -6.77 16.70 -6.39
C SER A 415 -6.55 17.23 -4.97
N ARG A 416 -7.45 18.06 -4.45
CA ARG A 416 -7.35 18.60 -3.08
C ARG A 416 -7.40 17.51 -2.01
N TYR A 417 -8.19 16.47 -2.24
CA TYR A 417 -8.25 15.33 -1.33
C TYR A 417 -6.94 14.54 -1.34
N LEU A 418 -6.34 14.33 -2.51
CA LEU A 418 -5.02 13.70 -2.62
C LEU A 418 -3.93 14.57 -1.98
N ASP A 419 -4.01 15.90 -2.08
CA ASP A 419 -3.08 16.81 -1.38
C ASP A 419 -3.22 16.70 0.14
N PHE A 420 -4.44 16.48 0.65
CA PHE A 420 -4.66 16.16 2.07
C PHE A 420 -4.01 14.83 2.46
N LEU A 421 -4.16 13.78 1.64
CA LEU A 421 -3.54 12.47 1.90
C LEU A 421 -2.01 12.52 1.81
N ASP A 422 -1.44 13.28 0.87
CA ASP A 422 -0.01 13.58 0.79
C ASP A 422 0.48 14.15 2.14
N GLY A 423 -0.22 15.16 2.66
CA GLY A 423 0.08 15.75 3.97
C GLY A 423 -0.10 14.79 5.15
N LEU A 424 -1.11 13.91 5.10
CA LEU A 424 -1.37 12.91 6.14
C LEU A 424 -0.25 11.87 6.24
N TYR A 425 0.29 11.41 5.11
CA TYR A 425 1.32 10.38 5.06
C TYR A 425 2.75 10.94 4.91
N GLY A 426 2.92 12.25 4.83
CA GLY A 426 4.23 12.89 4.65
C GLY A 426 4.90 12.52 3.33
N VAL A 427 4.11 12.31 2.27
CA VAL A 427 4.59 11.95 0.92
C VAL A 427 4.23 13.04 -0.08
N GLU A 428 4.89 13.04 -1.24
CA GLU A 428 4.58 13.95 -2.35
C GLU A 428 4.22 13.13 -3.60
N SER A 429 2.93 12.80 -3.79
CA SER A 429 2.46 12.02 -4.94
C SER A 429 2.53 12.76 -6.28
N GLN A 430 2.65 14.10 -6.25
CA GLN A 430 2.79 14.95 -7.42
C GLN A 430 3.88 16.02 -7.21
N PRO A 431 5.16 15.65 -7.34
CA PRO A 431 6.24 16.60 -7.18
C PRO A 431 6.18 17.77 -8.15
N GLY A 432 6.50 18.97 -7.66
CA GLY A 432 6.42 20.21 -8.45
C GLY A 432 7.19 20.15 -9.77
N TRP A 433 8.33 19.45 -9.78
CA TRP A 433 9.18 19.29 -10.96
C TRP A 433 8.54 18.47 -12.07
N LEU A 434 7.56 17.58 -11.81
CA LEU A 434 6.83 16.89 -12.87
C LEU A 434 6.07 17.88 -13.76
N ASN A 435 5.57 18.99 -13.19
CA ASN A 435 4.90 20.04 -13.94
C ASN A 435 5.87 20.77 -14.88
N GLU A 436 7.14 20.92 -14.49
CA GLU A 436 8.19 21.54 -15.33
C GLU A 436 8.41 20.75 -16.63
N PHE A 437 8.20 19.44 -16.60
CA PHE A 437 8.27 18.56 -17.77
C PHE A 437 6.90 18.29 -18.42
N GLY A 438 5.92 19.16 -18.16
CA GLY A 438 4.58 19.07 -18.75
C GLY A 438 3.83 17.80 -18.36
N ASN A 439 4.08 17.25 -17.16
CA ASN A 439 3.45 16.04 -16.62
C ASN A 439 3.48 14.86 -17.58
N TYR A 440 4.57 14.70 -18.34
CA TYR A 440 4.69 13.61 -19.32
C TYR A 440 3.58 13.59 -20.40
N GLY A 441 2.93 14.75 -20.62
CA GLY A 441 1.77 14.86 -21.49
C GLY A 441 0.49 14.26 -20.92
N GLU A 442 0.47 13.83 -19.65
CA GLU A 442 -0.70 13.28 -18.95
C GLU A 442 -1.85 14.31 -18.92
N SER A 443 -3.07 13.84 -19.16
CA SER A 443 -4.30 14.58 -18.90
C SER A 443 -4.52 14.74 -17.39
N PRO A 444 -5.35 15.71 -16.94
CA PRO A 444 -5.69 15.85 -15.53
C PRO A 444 -6.22 14.55 -14.89
N GLN A 445 -6.97 13.75 -15.64
CA GLN A 445 -7.49 12.47 -15.18
C GLN A 445 -6.38 11.41 -15.05
N GLU A 446 -5.47 11.33 -16.03
CA GLU A 446 -4.30 10.43 -16.00
C GLU A 446 -3.41 10.73 -14.78
N ILE A 447 -3.16 12.02 -14.48
CA ILE A 447 -2.41 12.46 -13.29
C ILE A 447 -3.10 11.97 -12.01
N LEU A 448 -4.42 12.14 -11.89
CA LEU A 448 -5.16 11.72 -10.70
C LEU A 448 -5.10 10.20 -10.51
N LEU A 449 -5.23 9.41 -11.58
CA LEU A 449 -5.13 7.95 -11.53
C LEU A 449 -3.75 7.49 -11.06
N ARG A 450 -2.67 8.10 -11.56
CA ARG A 450 -1.30 7.81 -11.11
C ARG A 450 -1.11 8.15 -9.63
N ARG A 451 -1.55 9.34 -9.20
CA ARG A 451 -1.50 9.74 -7.78
C ARG A 451 -2.29 8.79 -6.88
N MET A 452 -3.50 8.41 -7.28
CA MET A 452 -4.32 7.43 -6.56
C MET A 452 -3.61 6.07 -6.44
N ALA A 453 -2.98 5.59 -7.49
CA ALA A 453 -2.20 4.35 -7.47
C ALA A 453 -1.00 4.42 -6.50
N PHE A 454 -0.30 5.55 -6.45
CA PHE A 454 0.78 5.79 -5.50
C PHE A 454 0.28 5.83 -4.05
N ILE A 455 -0.77 6.63 -3.77
CA ILE A 455 -1.36 6.76 -2.43
C ILE A 455 -1.94 5.44 -1.92
N ARG A 456 -2.52 4.60 -2.78
CA ARG A 456 -2.96 3.23 -2.41
C ARG A 456 -1.84 2.39 -1.81
N SER A 457 -0.59 2.70 -2.11
CA SER A 457 0.58 1.98 -1.62
C SER A 457 1.36 2.75 -0.55
N SER A 458 1.00 3.98 -0.19
CA SER A 458 1.87 4.87 0.61
C SER A 458 2.24 4.29 1.97
N ALA A 459 1.27 3.73 2.70
CA ALA A 459 1.50 3.08 4.00
C ALA A 459 2.50 1.91 3.88
N GLY A 460 2.27 1.00 2.93
CA GLY A 460 3.17 -0.12 2.69
C GLY A 460 4.56 0.28 2.17
N LEU A 461 4.64 1.35 1.39
CA LEU A 461 5.90 1.93 0.92
C LEU A 461 6.73 2.52 2.07
N ALA A 462 6.07 3.24 3.00
CA ALA A 462 6.71 3.80 4.18
C ALA A 462 7.18 2.71 5.15
N LYS A 463 6.30 1.75 5.45
CA LYS A 463 6.58 0.58 6.31
C LYS A 463 7.82 -0.20 5.87
N CYS A 464 7.94 -0.43 4.57
CA CYS A 464 8.94 -1.35 3.99
C CYS A 464 10.08 -0.62 3.27
N ARG A 465 10.36 0.65 3.57
CA ARG A 465 11.22 1.53 2.76
C ARG A 465 12.56 0.93 2.33
N SER A 466 13.22 0.20 3.23
CA SER A 466 14.53 -0.43 3.01
C SER A 466 14.46 -1.86 2.48
N LYS A 467 13.28 -2.46 2.36
CA LYS A 467 13.08 -3.87 2.02
C LYS A 467 13.60 -4.18 0.61
N ALA A 468 14.47 -5.18 0.55
CA ALA A 468 15.02 -5.73 -0.67
C ALA A 468 14.08 -6.73 -1.33
N ARG A 469 14.49 -7.22 -2.50
CA ARG A 469 13.88 -8.39 -3.11
C ARG A 469 14.18 -9.64 -2.26
N ASN A 470 13.22 -10.56 -2.16
CA ASN A 470 13.49 -11.89 -1.65
C ASN A 470 14.35 -12.68 -2.67
N CYS A 471 15.62 -12.89 -2.32
CA CYS A 471 16.61 -13.57 -3.16
C CYS A 471 16.47 -15.11 -3.17
N THR A 472 15.52 -15.69 -2.43
CA THR A 472 15.18 -17.12 -2.54
C THR A 472 13.99 -17.38 -3.46
N ASP A 473 13.27 -16.33 -3.89
CA ASP A 473 12.16 -16.46 -4.84
C ASP A 473 12.58 -16.03 -6.25
N ALA A 474 12.62 -17.00 -7.17
CA ALA A 474 12.94 -16.78 -8.58
C ALA A 474 11.85 -15.99 -9.32
N ARG A 475 10.62 -15.98 -8.81
CA ARG A 475 9.51 -15.22 -9.40
C ARG A 475 9.71 -13.75 -9.12
N PHE A 476 9.31 -12.95 -10.10
CA PHE A 476 9.31 -11.50 -9.98
C PHE A 476 7.95 -10.92 -9.56
N GLU A 477 6.87 -11.68 -9.74
CA GLU A 477 5.52 -11.26 -9.36
C GLU A 477 5.45 -10.94 -7.86
N ASN A 478 5.13 -9.69 -7.52
CA ASN A 478 5.10 -9.16 -6.16
C ASN A 478 6.43 -9.26 -5.38
N ASN A 479 7.56 -9.53 -6.06
CA ASN A 479 8.89 -9.67 -5.46
C ASN A 479 9.86 -8.63 -6.03
N VAL A 480 9.60 -7.36 -5.73
CA VAL A 480 10.42 -6.21 -6.17
C VAL A 480 10.89 -5.42 -4.95
N ALA A 481 12.09 -4.84 -5.04
CA ALA A 481 12.60 -3.94 -4.02
C ALA A 481 11.68 -2.71 -3.88
N ILE A 482 11.49 -2.22 -2.65
CA ILE A 482 10.54 -1.15 -2.37
C ILE A 482 10.95 0.18 -3.02
N VAL A 483 12.25 0.44 -3.17
CA VAL A 483 12.75 1.60 -3.94
C VAL A 483 12.26 1.58 -5.40
N LYS A 484 12.22 0.41 -6.06
CA LYS A 484 11.65 0.25 -7.42
C LYS A 484 10.15 0.53 -7.41
N LYS A 485 9.43 -0.09 -6.48
CA LYS A 485 7.98 0.09 -6.35
C LYS A 485 7.62 1.57 -6.14
N TRP A 486 8.33 2.26 -5.26
CA TRP A 486 8.15 3.69 -4.98
C TRP A 486 8.40 4.53 -6.23
N PHE A 487 9.57 4.36 -6.86
CA PHE A 487 9.97 5.10 -8.05
C PHE A 487 8.97 4.92 -9.20
N CYS A 488 8.62 3.67 -9.51
CA CYS A 488 7.73 3.35 -10.61
C CYS A 488 6.29 3.79 -10.36
N LEU A 489 5.74 3.63 -9.15
CA LEU A 489 4.39 4.12 -8.84
C LEU A 489 4.31 5.64 -8.95
N LEU A 490 5.31 6.36 -8.43
CA LEU A 490 5.32 7.83 -8.47
C LEU A 490 5.36 8.35 -9.91
N LEU A 491 6.21 7.76 -10.74
CA LEU A 491 6.38 8.17 -12.14
C LEU A 491 5.37 7.51 -13.09
N GLY A 492 4.60 6.53 -12.63
CA GLY A 492 3.75 5.70 -13.50
C GLY A 492 4.53 4.80 -14.45
N ALA A 493 5.79 4.49 -14.15
CA ALA A 493 6.64 3.58 -14.92
C ALA A 493 6.30 2.11 -14.63
N ASP A 494 6.79 1.18 -15.47
CA ASP A 494 6.50 -0.24 -15.30
C ASP A 494 7.30 -0.85 -14.13
N MET A 495 6.61 -1.63 -13.30
CA MET A 495 7.17 -2.37 -12.18
C MET A 495 7.44 -3.83 -12.50
N ASN A 496 6.85 -4.35 -13.57
CA ASN A 496 6.94 -5.76 -13.91
C ASN A 496 8.35 -6.11 -14.40
N GLU A 497 9.11 -6.87 -13.62
CA GLU A 497 10.46 -7.29 -14.01
C GLU A 497 10.47 -8.31 -15.15
N ASP A 498 9.37 -9.04 -15.39
CA ASP A 498 9.24 -9.92 -16.55
C ASP A 498 9.03 -9.12 -17.85
N HIS A 499 8.71 -7.83 -17.74
CA HIS A 499 8.64 -6.93 -18.87
C HIS A 499 10.04 -6.39 -19.20
N ALA A 500 10.47 -6.63 -20.44
CA ALA A 500 11.74 -6.14 -20.96
C ALA A 500 11.52 -4.82 -21.68
N ALA A 501 11.88 -3.71 -21.04
CA ALA A 501 11.78 -2.36 -21.59
C ALA A 501 12.52 -2.25 -22.94
N GLY A 502 13.69 -2.88 -23.07
CA GLY A 502 14.45 -2.93 -24.32
C GLY A 502 13.69 -3.60 -25.48
N ASN A 503 12.72 -4.48 -25.17
CA ASN A 503 11.94 -5.25 -26.13
C ASN A 503 10.56 -4.68 -26.45
N VAL A 504 10.16 -3.55 -25.85
CA VAL A 504 8.87 -2.89 -26.13
C VAL A 504 8.72 -2.57 -27.62
N LEU A 505 9.63 -1.78 -28.19
CA LEU A 505 9.58 -1.42 -29.61
C LEU A 505 9.72 -2.64 -30.54
N PRO A 506 10.67 -3.58 -30.34
CA PRO A 506 10.75 -4.81 -31.12
C PRO A 506 9.49 -5.66 -31.05
N GLY A 507 8.79 -5.68 -29.91
CA GLY A 507 7.52 -6.40 -29.75
C GLY A 507 6.42 -5.90 -30.68
N TYR A 508 6.47 -4.62 -31.07
CA TYR A 508 5.60 -4.04 -32.10
C TYR A 508 6.25 -3.99 -33.49
N ASN A 509 7.38 -4.67 -33.69
CA ASN A 509 8.18 -4.63 -34.92
C ASN A 509 8.58 -3.20 -35.32
N LEU A 510 9.04 -2.42 -34.33
CA LEU A 510 9.56 -1.07 -34.49
C LEU A 510 11.03 -1.01 -34.05
N ARG A 511 11.83 -0.21 -34.74
CA ARG A 511 13.20 0.12 -34.37
C ARG A 511 13.34 1.62 -34.19
N LEU A 512 13.82 2.02 -33.02
CA LEU A 512 14.23 3.40 -32.80
C LEU A 512 15.49 3.65 -33.62
N PHE A 513 15.52 4.77 -34.32
CA PHE A 513 16.73 5.24 -34.99
C PHE A 513 16.94 6.72 -34.66
N GLU A 514 18.21 7.06 -34.46
CA GLU A 514 18.65 8.45 -34.43
C GLU A 514 19.10 8.78 -35.86
N GLU A 515 18.58 9.88 -36.39
CA GLU A 515 18.73 10.25 -37.80
C GLU A 515 20.19 10.60 -38.10
N ASN A 516 20.77 9.97 -39.11
CA ASN A 516 22.12 10.27 -39.61
C ASN A 516 22.06 11.29 -40.77
N GLU A 517 23.20 11.91 -41.13
CA GLU A 517 23.25 13.04 -42.10
C GLU A 517 22.44 12.82 -43.38
N SER A 518 22.49 11.62 -43.98
CA SER A 518 21.73 11.32 -45.20
C SER A 518 20.22 11.19 -44.97
N GLU A 519 19.77 10.63 -43.84
CA GLU A 519 18.34 10.58 -43.47
C GLU A 519 17.84 11.98 -43.07
N LEU A 520 18.71 12.80 -42.47
CA LEU A 520 18.43 14.19 -42.14
C LEU A 520 18.09 14.98 -43.42
N GLU A 521 18.90 14.89 -44.47
CA GLU A 521 18.68 15.55 -45.77
C GLU A 521 17.36 15.15 -46.45
N ALA A 522 16.97 13.86 -46.41
CA ALA A 522 15.71 13.40 -46.97
C ALA A 522 14.50 13.98 -46.21
N LEU A 523 14.58 14.00 -44.88
CA LEU A 523 13.55 14.60 -44.02
C LEU A 523 13.50 16.13 -44.17
N GLU A 524 14.64 16.77 -44.46
CA GLU A 524 14.66 18.20 -44.80
C GLU A 524 13.91 18.48 -46.11
N ALA A 525 14.12 17.67 -47.15
CA ALA A 525 13.39 17.79 -48.40
C ALA A 525 11.88 17.61 -48.18
N GLU A 526 11.44 16.62 -47.40
CA GLU A 526 10.02 16.43 -47.06
C GLU A 526 9.44 17.60 -46.27
N SER A 527 10.21 18.15 -45.32
CA SER A 527 9.77 19.30 -44.51
C SER A 527 9.56 20.56 -45.37
N THR A 528 10.41 20.77 -46.39
CA THR A 528 10.25 21.88 -47.34
C THR A 528 9.01 21.78 -48.24
N LEU A 529 8.39 20.59 -48.34
CA LEU A 529 7.10 20.41 -49.03
C LEU A 529 5.92 20.96 -48.22
N ILE A 530 6.11 21.24 -46.93
CA ILE A 530 5.13 21.95 -46.10
C ILE A 530 5.42 23.45 -46.26
N GLU A 531 4.76 24.07 -47.23
CA GLU A 531 4.97 25.48 -47.54
C GLU A 531 4.56 26.36 -46.35
N GLU A 532 5.30 27.44 -46.05
CA GLU A 532 4.98 28.35 -44.92
C GLU A 532 3.53 28.85 -44.97
N ARG A 533 2.99 29.10 -46.18
CA ARG A 533 1.60 29.50 -46.42
C ARG A 533 0.54 28.44 -46.05
N MET A 534 0.93 27.19 -45.86
CA MET A 534 0.04 26.13 -45.37
C MET A 534 -0.07 26.17 -43.84
N LEU A 535 0.89 26.80 -43.15
CA LEU A 535 0.90 26.98 -41.70
C LEU A 535 0.25 28.31 -41.26
N ASP A 536 -0.37 29.03 -42.20
CA ASP A 536 -1.15 30.24 -41.92
C ASP A 536 -2.33 29.90 -40.98
N ALA A 537 -2.63 30.82 -40.06
CA ALA A 537 -3.59 30.57 -38.97
C ALA A 537 -5.00 30.21 -39.45
N ASP A 538 -5.38 30.57 -40.67
CA ASP A 538 -6.67 30.26 -41.30
C ASP A 538 -6.73 28.84 -41.90
N LYS A 539 -5.59 28.18 -42.13
CA LYS A 539 -5.49 26.83 -42.72
C LYS A 539 -5.08 25.74 -41.73
N VAL A 540 -4.67 26.14 -40.53
CA VAL A 540 -4.28 25.24 -39.44
C VAL A 540 -5.49 24.92 -38.58
N ILE A 541 -5.79 23.64 -38.46
CA ILE A 541 -6.82 23.10 -37.58
C ILE A 541 -6.13 22.39 -36.42
N LEU A 542 -6.50 22.76 -35.19
CA LEU A 542 -6.01 22.09 -33.98
C LEU A 542 -6.65 20.70 -33.86
N ILE A 543 -5.91 19.74 -33.30
CA ILE A 543 -6.44 18.41 -33.03
C ILE A 543 -7.47 18.50 -31.91
N ASP A 544 -8.67 17.99 -32.17
CA ASP A 544 -9.70 17.79 -31.16
C ASP A 544 -9.38 16.53 -30.35
N ALA A 545 -8.85 16.72 -29.15
CA ALA A 545 -8.55 15.65 -28.20
C ALA A 545 -9.80 15.13 -27.47
N GLY A 546 -10.97 15.76 -27.64
CA GLY A 546 -12.23 15.36 -27.02
C GLY A 546 -12.90 14.16 -27.68
N ILE A 547 -12.36 13.65 -28.80
CA ILE A 547 -12.82 12.42 -29.44
C ILE A 547 -12.40 11.23 -28.58
N ALA A 548 -13.29 10.82 -27.66
CA ALA A 548 -13.09 9.62 -26.86
C ALA A 548 -13.15 8.38 -27.76
N MET A 549 -12.05 7.64 -27.87
CA MET A 549 -12.12 6.21 -28.15
C MET A 549 -12.20 5.48 -26.82
N ASP A 550 -12.96 4.38 -26.81
CA ASP A 550 -12.88 3.36 -25.75
C ASP A 550 -11.40 2.97 -25.53
N ASP A 551 -11.05 2.53 -24.33
CA ASP A 551 -9.70 2.07 -23.96
C ASP A 551 -9.39 0.71 -24.66
N GLY A 552 -9.45 0.70 -25.99
CA GLY A 552 -9.22 -0.47 -26.83
C GLY A 552 -7.77 -0.96 -26.80
N ASP A 553 -7.60 -2.24 -27.19
CA ASP A 553 -6.31 -2.93 -27.23
C ASP A 553 -5.27 -2.16 -28.06
N THR A 554 -4.09 -1.91 -27.49
CA THR A 554 -2.96 -1.22 -28.14
C THR A 554 -2.49 -1.92 -29.42
N ARG A 555 -2.78 -3.21 -29.59
CA ARG A 555 -2.55 -3.92 -30.84
C ARG A 555 -3.50 -3.48 -31.96
N ASP A 556 -4.73 -3.11 -31.64
CA ASP A 556 -5.68 -2.52 -32.58
C ASP A 556 -5.20 -1.14 -33.03
N ASP A 557 -4.71 -0.32 -32.08
CA ASP A 557 -4.08 0.98 -32.36
C ASP A 557 -2.89 0.84 -33.33
N CYS A 558 -1.95 -0.08 -33.06
CA CYS A 558 -0.80 -0.31 -33.93
C CYS A 558 -1.19 -0.79 -35.32
N THR A 559 -2.17 -1.70 -35.41
CA THR A 559 -2.67 -2.23 -36.69
C THR A 559 -3.27 -1.11 -37.52
N ARG A 560 -4.07 -0.25 -36.90
CA ARG A 560 -4.69 0.91 -37.55
C ARG A 560 -3.67 1.93 -38.02
N LEU A 561 -2.70 2.28 -37.17
CA LEU A 561 -1.63 3.22 -37.53
C LEU A 561 -0.80 2.70 -38.70
N ARG A 562 -0.49 1.40 -38.75
CA ARG A 562 0.24 0.75 -39.86
C ARG A 562 -0.53 0.75 -41.17
N GLN A 563 -1.86 0.67 -41.14
CA GLN A 563 -2.68 0.70 -42.35
C GLN A 563 -2.76 2.10 -42.97
N ASP A 564 -2.84 3.13 -42.13
CA ASP A 564 -3.19 4.48 -42.57
C ASP A 564 -2.02 5.48 -42.58
N LEU A 565 -0.94 5.24 -41.83
CA LEU A 565 0.22 6.15 -41.75
C LEU A 565 1.47 5.50 -42.40
N PRO A 566 1.97 6.06 -43.52
CA PRO A 566 3.12 5.51 -44.23
C PRO A 566 4.41 5.39 -43.41
N ILE A 567 4.56 6.22 -42.37
CA ILE A 567 5.76 6.25 -41.51
C ILE A 567 6.05 4.90 -40.82
N PHE A 568 5.03 4.06 -40.62
CA PHE A 568 5.20 2.75 -40.00
C PHE A 568 5.57 1.63 -40.99
N ASN A 569 5.56 1.89 -42.31
CA ASN A 569 5.84 0.88 -43.33
C ASN A 569 7.29 0.38 -43.29
N GLU A 570 8.23 1.23 -42.88
CA GLU A 570 9.65 0.87 -42.80
C GLU A 570 10.05 0.19 -41.48
N ASN A 571 9.09 -0.03 -40.57
CA ASN A 571 9.35 -0.56 -39.22
C ASN A 571 10.37 0.27 -38.42
N LYS A 572 10.47 1.56 -38.74
CA LYS A 572 11.38 2.53 -38.14
C LYS A 572 10.57 3.66 -37.51
N ILE A 573 11.04 4.19 -36.39
CA ILE A 573 10.49 5.41 -35.78
C ILE A 573 11.64 6.32 -35.35
N SER A 574 11.57 7.60 -35.71
CA SER A 574 12.60 8.56 -35.34
C SER A 574 12.56 8.82 -33.84
N GLY A 575 13.74 9.07 -33.25
CA GLY A 575 13.88 9.43 -31.84
C GLY A 575 12.96 10.58 -31.43
N ASP A 576 12.93 11.66 -32.21
CA ASP A 576 12.11 12.83 -31.91
C ASP A 576 10.60 12.53 -31.97
N LEU A 577 10.10 11.79 -32.96
CA LEU A 577 8.68 11.42 -33.00
C LEU A 577 8.33 10.51 -31.82
N PHE A 578 9.18 9.54 -31.50
CA PHE A 578 8.96 8.66 -30.35
C PHE A 578 8.86 9.44 -29.04
N ARG A 579 9.77 10.40 -28.81
CA ARG A 579 9.82 11.21 -27.59
C ARG A 579 8.71 12.27 -27.56
N ASN A 580 8.66 13.14 -28.57
CA ASN A 580 7.83 14.33 -28.60
C ASN A 580 6.42 14.09 -29.18
N GLY A 581 6.18 12.94 -29.81
CA GLY A 581 4.86 12.53 -30.29
C GLY A 581 3.85 12.17 -29.19
N THR A 582 4.26 12.17 -27.93
CA THR A 582 3.40 11.97 -26.75
C THR A 582 2.51 13.18 -26.43
N ARG A 583 2.77 14.34 -27.05
CA ARG A 583 2.02 15.59 -26.81
C ARG A 583 1.11 15.91 -27.98
N ILE A 584 -0.18 16.03 -27.70
CA ILE A 584 -1.18 16.35 -28.74
C ILE A 584 -0.92 17.74 -29.38
N ASP A 585 -0.36 18.67 -28.61
CA ASP A 585 0.01 20.01 -29.06
C ASP A 585 1.08 20.04 -30.16
N ASN A 586 1.78 18.93 -30.39
CA ASN A 586 2.78 18.84 -31.45
C ASN A 586 2.17 18.41 -32.80
N TYR A 587 0.88 18.10 -32.86
CA TYR A 587 0.19 17.70 -34.08
C TYR A 587 -0.73 18.80 -34.60
N ARG A 588 -0.81 18.98 -35.92
CA ARG A 588 -1.78 19.87 -36.56
C ARG A 588 -2.37 19.20 -37.79
N LEU A 589 -3.60 19.59 -38.12
CA LEU A 589 -4.16 19.36 -39.43
C LEU A 589 -3.99 20.62 -40.27
N VAL A 590 -3.57 20.43 -41.51
CA VAL A 590 -3.29 21.51 -42.44
C VAL A 590 -4.07 21.26 -43.72
N ASP A 591 -4.77 22.28 -44.23
CA ASP A 591 -5.39 22.23 -45.54
C ASP A 591 -4.30 22.26 -46.63
N ALA A 592 -4.18 21.14 -47.34
CA ALA A 592 -3.19 20.93 -48.39
C ALA A 592 -3.69 21.37 -49.78
N GLY A 593 -4.91 21.91 -49.88
CA GLY A 593 -5.58 22.21 -51.13
C GLY A 593 -6.25 20.99 -51.77
N ASP A 594 -7.12 21.25 -52.76
CA ASP A 594 -7.86 20.25 -53.55
C ASP A 594 -8.71 19.28 -52.71
N GLY A 595 -9.17 19.72 -51.53
CA GLY A 595 -10.00 18.94 -50.62
C GLY A 595 -9.24 17.87 -49.82
N TYR A 596 -7.91 17.96 -49.76
CA TYR A 596 -7.07 17.10 -48.93
C TYR A 596 -6.56 17.82 -47.70
N TYR A 597 -6.46 17.08 -46.62
CA TYR A 597 -5.84 17.51 -45.38
C TYR A 597 -4.57 16.71 -45.13
N MET A 598 -3.58 17.33 -44.50
CA MET A 598 -2.35 16.68 -44.04
C MET A 598 -2.30 16.68 -42.52
N LEU A 599 -1.94 15.53 -41.94
CA LEU A 599 -1.53 15.43 -40.56
C LEU A 599 -0.04 15.72 -40.46
N VAL A 600 0.31 16.80 -39.79
CA VAL A 600 1.70 17.22 -39.60
C VAL A 600 2.09 17.18 -38.14
N PHE A 601 3.35 16.84 -37.88
CA PHE A 601 3.96 16.79 -36.56
C PHE A 601 5.13 17.76 -36.48
N ARG A 602 5.21 18.53 -35.39
CA ARG A 602 6.29 19.46 -35.13
C ARG A 602 7.42 18.78 -34.39
N ASN A 603 8.50 18.52 -35.12
CA ASN A 603 9.74 18.03 -34.56
C ASN A 603 10.34 19.07 -33.61
N GLN A 604 10.63 18.68 -32.37
CA GLN A 604 11.08 19.62 -31.33
C GLN A 604 12.60 19.79 -31.34
N GLU A 605 13.33 18.73 -31.68
CA GLU A 605 14.79 18.74 -31.76
C GLU A 605 15.29 19.59 -32.94
N ARG A 606 14.62 19.50 -34.09
CA ARG A 606 14.95 20.23 -35.33
C ARG A 606 14.13 21.50 -35.55
N LYS A 607 13.04 21.68 -34.80
CA LYS A 607 12.08 22.79 -34.93
C LYS A 607 11.43 22.90 -36.32
N ARG A 608 11.12 21.76 -36.95
CA ARG A 608 10.51 21.67 -38.29
C ARG A 608 9.23 20.84 -38.29
N TRP A 609 8.43 20.94 -39.35
CA TRP A 609 7.23 20.12 -39.52
C TRP A 609 7.51 18.90 -40.40
N THR A 610 6.95 17.76 -40.03
CA THR A 610 7.02 16.49 -40.75
C THR A 610 5.63 16.05 -41.13
N ASN A 611 5.44 15.63 -42.38
CA ASN A 611 4.17 15.07 -42.84
C ASN A 611 4.05 13.61 -42.37
N LEU A 612 2.99 13.29 -41.63
CA LEU A 612 2.73 11.93 -41.16
C LEU A 612 1.73 11.18 -42.05
N GLY A 613 0.88 11.89 -42.79
CA GLY A 613 -0.15 11.29 -43.64
C GLY A 613 -1.09 12.33 -44.27
N ARG A 614 -1.76 11.92 -45.36
CA ARG A 614 -2.69 12.76 -46.14
C ARG A 614 -3.98 12.00 -46.44
N ASP A 615 -5.13 12.62 -46.20
CA ASP A 615 -6.45 12.04 -46.48
C ASP A 615 -7.46 13.17 -46.81
N ARG A 616 -8.59 12.82 -47.45
CA ARG A 616 -9.70 13.78 -47.67
C ARG A 616 -10.58 13.92 -46.42
N ASN A 617 -10.57 12.92 -45.55
CA ASN A 617 -11.36 12.90 -44.32
C ASN A 617 -10.55 13.47 -43.14
N ARG A 618 -10.86 14.73 -42.77
CA ARG A 618 -10.25 15.40 -41.61
C ARG A 618 -10.50 14.70 -40.28
N GLU A 619 -11.67 14.10 -40.09
CA GLU A 619 -12.03 13.43 -38.83
C GLU A 619 -11.19 12.16 -38.65
N LYS A 620 -10.94 11.44 -39.75
CA LYS A 620 -10.03 10.30 -39.76
C LYS A 620 -8.61 10.71 -39.36
N LEU A 621 -8.06 11.78 -39.92
CA LEU A 621 -6.71 12.25 -39.57
C LEU A 621 -6.63 12.77 -38.12
N ASN A 622 -7.67 13.45 -37.63
CA ASN A 622 -7.76 13.86 -36.24
C ASN A 622 -7.70 12.64 -35.30
N LEU A 623 -8.48 11.61 -35.62
CA LEU A 623 -8.51 10.36 -34.87
C LEU A 623 -7.17 9.63 -34.91
N LEU A 624 -6.49 9.59 -36.07
CA LEU A 624 -5.15 9.01 -36.18
C LEU A 624 -4.12 9.77 -35.32
N ALA A 625 -4.22 11.10 -35.19
CA ALA A 625 -3.35 11.87 -34.31
C ALA A 625 -3.56 11.52 -32.83
N VAL A 626 -4.81 11.39 -32.39
CA VAL A 626 -5.17 10.98 -31.02
C VAL A 626 -4.67 9.57 -30.72
N VAL A 627 -4.91 8.62 -31.65
CA VAL A 627 -4.43 7.23 -31.54
C VAL A 627 -2.91 7.17 -31.52
N LEU A 628 -2.23 7.92 -32.39
CA LEU A 628 -0.77 7.96 -32.44
C LEU A 628 -0.17 8.50 -31.14
N ARG A 629 -0.71 9.61 -30.60
CA ARG A 629 -0.29 10.13 -29.29
C ARG A 629 -0.44 9.07 -28.21
N ARG A 630 -1.62 8.42 -28.11
CA ARG A 630 -1.90 7.39 -27.11
C ARG A 630 -0.93 6.22 -27.23
N PHE A 631 -0.71 5.73 -28.45
CA PHE A 631 0.21 4.64 -28.75
C PHE A 631 1.64 4.98 -28.33
N LEU A 632 2.16 6.14 -28.75
CA LEU A 632 3.53 6.57 -28.39
C LEU A 632 3.69 6.82 -26.90
N TRP A 633 2.69 7.42 -26.25
CA TRP A 633 2.69 7.62 -24.80
C TRP A 633 2.77 6.27 -24.06
N LYS A 634 1.96 5.29 -24.47
CA LYS A 634 2.03 3.95 -23.90
C LYS A 634 3.37 3.27 -24.15
N LEU A 635 3.90 3.32 -25.37
CA LEU A 635 5.21 2.73 -25.67
C LEU A 635 6.34 3.34 -24.84
N ASN A 636 6.32 4.67 -24.63
CA ASN A 636 7.32 5.29 -23.75
C ASN A 636 7.13 4.82 -22.31
N ARG A 637 5.89 4.76 -21.80
CA ARG A 637 5.59 4.31 -20.44
C ARG A 637 6.02 2.86 -20.19
N ASP A 638 5.72 1.96 -21.13
CA ASP A 638 6.11 0.55 -21.10
C ASP A 638 7.65 0.40 -21.23
N SER A 639 8.33 1.37 -21.87
CA SER A 639 9.79 1.41 -21.99
C SER A 639 10.50 2.04 -20.79
N GLU A 640 9.78 2.47 -19.75
CA GLU A 640 10.35 3.11 -18.55
C GLU A 640 10.24 2.17 -17.35
N THR A 641 11.36 1.93 -16.69
CA THR A 641 11.43 1.13 -15.45
C THR A 641 12.71 1.48 -14.68
N LEU A 642 12.89 0.88 -13.50
CA LEU A 642 14.10 0.92 -12.70
C LEU A 642 14.50 -0.52 -12.37
N TYR A 643 15.72 -0.94 -12.72
CA TYR A 643 16.29 -2.17 -12.20
C TYR A 643 17.16 -1.87 -10.99
N VAL A 644 16.94 -2.63 -9.92
CA VAL A 644 17.71 -2.53 -8.68
C VAL A 644 18.55 -3.79 -8.57
N PHE A 645 19.86 -3.63 -8.67
CA PHE A 645 20.81 -4.72 -8.52
C PHE A 645 21.68 -4.51 -7.29
N GLU A 646 21.89 -5.58 -6.53
CA GLU A 646 22.66 -5.62 -5.29
C GLU A 646 23.95 -6.41 -5.53
N PRO A 647 25.10 -5.74 -5.80
CA PRO A 647 26.38 -6.40 -6.06
C PRO A 647 26.77 -7.42 -5.00
N ILE A 648 26.44 -7.18 -3.73
CA ILE A 648 26.74 -8.07 -2.61
C ILE A 648 26.21 -9.50 -2.78
N LEU A 649 25.20 -9.71 -3.63
CA LEU A 649 24.66 -11.04 -3.92
C LEU A 649 25.63 -11.91 -4.74
N VAL A 650 26.61 -11.30 -5.41
CA VAL A 650 27.57 -11.98 -6.29
C VAL A 650 29.02 -11.68 -5.92
N ASP A 651 29.29 -10.48 -5.42
CA ASP A 651 30.61 -10.02 -4.99
C ASP A 651 30.56 -9.59 -3.52
N GLU A 652 31.08 -10.45 -2.64
CA GLU A 652 31.10 -10.26 -1.19
C GLU A 652 31.95 -9.06 -0.74
N THR A 653 32.68 -8.38 -1.64
CA THR A 653 33.51 -7.21 -1.28
C THR A 653 32.78 -5.88 -1.43
N ARG A 654 31.62 -5.85 -2.11
CA ARG A 654 30.87 -4.63 -2.44
C ARG A 654 29.69 -4.41 -1.48
N HIS A 655 30.01 -4.11 -0.22
CA HIS A 655 29.00 -3.86 0.83
C HIS A 655 28.34 -2.49 0.67
N PHE A 656 27.04 -2.40 0.99
CA PHE A 656 26.27 -1.14 0.98
C PHE A 656 26.38 -0.35 -0.34
N GLU A 657 26.52 -1.08 -1.46
CA GLU A 657 26.52 -0.54 -2.81
C GLU A 657 25.29 -1.06 -3.58
N LEU A 658 24.68 -0.20 -4.39
CA LEU A 658 23.60 -0.55 -5.32
C LEU A 658 23.98 -0.13 -6.75
N ASP A 659 23.67 -0.98 -7.71
CA ASP A 659 23.73 -0.63 -9.12
C ASP A 659 22.29 -0.45 -9.62
N LEU A 660 21.93 0.79 -9.96
CA LEU A 660 20.60 1.19 -10.42
C LEU A 660 20.65 1.42 -11.93
N VAL A 661 19.84 0.67 -12.68
CA VAL A 661 19.89 0.69 -14.15
C VAL A 661 18.56 1.18 -14.71
N LEU A 662 18.62 2.21 -15.56
CA LEU A 662 17.45 2.85 -16.16
C LEU A 662 17.58 2.94 -17.70
N PRO A 663 16.46 2.86 -18.44
CA PRO A 663 16.39 3.17 -19.87
C PRO A 663 16.81 4.62 -20.16
N ALA A 664 17.38 4.91 -21.32
CA ALA A 664 17.89 6.25 -21.67
C ALA A 664 17.22 6.90 -22.90
N TRP A 665 16.27 6.22 -23.56
CA TRP A 665 15.75 6.61 -24.89
C TRP A 665 14.34 7.22 -24.90
N THR A 666 13.60 7.13 -23.80
CA THR A 666 12.23 7.64 -23.72
C THR A 666 12.18 9.15 -23.54
N TYR A 667 11.02 9.76 -23.71
CA TYR A 667 10.87 11.21 -23.58
C TYR A 667 11.42 11.76 -22.26
N ARG A 668 11.07 11.13 -21.12
CA ARG A 668 11.54 11.55 -19.79
C ARG A 668 13.01 11.22 -19.62
N PHE A 669 13.36 9.96 -19.86
CA PHE A 669 14.69 9.47 -19.52
C PHE A 669 15.77 9.87 -20.52
N HIS A 670 15.44 10.48 -21.66
CA HIS A 670 16.41 11.13 -22.52
C HIS A 670 16.86 12.50 -21.99
N SER A 671 16.00 13.19 -21.24
CA SER A 671 16.29 14.54 -20.73
C SER A 671 17.30 14.52 -19.58
N ALA A 672 18.46 15.17 -19.76
CA ALA A 672 19.49 15.27 -18.72
C ALA A 672 18.96 15.87 -17.41
N ARG A 673 18.12 16.90 -17.50
CA ARG A 673 17.49 17.53 -16.33
C ARG A 673 16.51 16.57 -15.63
N PHE A 674 15.79 15.75 -16.38
CA PHE A 674 14.89 14.75 -15.78
C PHE A 674 15.68 13.64 -15.08
N ARG A 675 16.82 13.20 -15.66
CA ARG A 675 17.74 12.24 -15.04
C ARG A 675 18.27 12.74 -13.70
N GLU A 676 18.60 14.04 -13.61
CA GLU A 676 19.01 14.69 -12.36
C GLU A 676 17.90 14.60 -11.30
N MET A 677 16.66 14.94 -11.67
CA MET A 677 15.51 14.82 -10.76
C MET A 677 15.24 13.38 -10.32
N CYS A 678 15.41 12.39 -11.21
CA CYS A 678 15.38 10.97 -10.83
C CYS A 678 16.46 10.63 -9.80
N GLY A 679 17.67 11.17 -9.98
CA GLY A 679 18.78 11.00 -9.04
C GLY A 679 18.46 11.54 -7.65
N GLU A 680 17.90 12.76 -7.57
CA GLU A 680 17.44 13.37 -6.30
C GLU A 680 16.29 12.58 -5.65
N LEU A 681 15.34 12.11 -6.47
CA LEU A 681 14.25 11.25 -5.99
C LEU A 681 14.81 9.96 -5.38
N LEU A 682 15.69 9.25 -6.08
CA LEU A 682 16.30 8.02 -5.60
C LEU A 682 17.12 8.27 -4.32
N ARG A 683 17.88 9.38 -4.28
CA ARG A 683 18.61 9.83 -3.08
C ARG A 683 17.68 10.02 -1.88
N SER A 684 16.48 10.55 -2.11
CA SER A 684 15.49 10.75 -1.05
C SER A 684 14.89 9.43 -0.55
N ILE A 685 14.82 8.39 -1.37
CA ILE A 685 14.18 7.11 -1.02
C ILE A 685 15.19 6.14 -0.38
N ILE A 686 16.39 6.03 -0.96
CA ILE A 686 17.43 5.07 -0.57
C ILE A 686 18.00 5.43 0.80
N PRO A 687 18.24 4.43 1.68
CA PRO A 687 18.89 4.65 2.98
C PRO A 687 20.24 5.36 2.84
N ALA A 688 20.50 6.36 3.70
CA ALA A 688 21.65 7.25 3.57
C ALA A 688 23.03 6.57 3.66
N HIS A 689 23.10 5.38 4.28
CA HIS A 689 24.34 4.60 4.39
C HIS A 689 24.64 3.76 3.13
N ILE A 690 23.68 3.64 2.21
CA ILE A 690 23.84 2.89 0.96
C ILE A 690 24.29 3.86 -0.13
N THR A 691 25.42 3.53 -0.74
CA THR A 691 25.92 4.21 -1.94
C THR A 691 25.33 3.56 -3.18
N TYR A 692 25.14 4.33 -4.25
CA TYR A 692 24.57 3.78 -5.48
C TYR A 692 25.18 4.40 -6.74
N ASN A 693 25.25 3.60 -7.79
CA ASN A 693 25.63 4.00 -9.14
C ASN A 693 24.39 4.06 -10.03
N LEU A 694 24.29 5.09 -10.89
CA LEU A 694 23.21 5.25 -11.85
C LEU A 694 23.71 4.98 -13.27
N TYR A 695 23.18 3.94 -13.90
CA TYR A 695 23.50 3.57 -15.27
C TYR A 695 22.31 3.84 -16.18
N TRP A 696 22.50 4.69 -17.19
CA TRP A 696 21.50 5.02 -18.20
C TRP A 696 21.84 4.30 -19.51
N LEU A 697 21.06 3.30 -19.89
CA LEU A 697 21.33 2.45 -21.05
C LEU A 697 20.47 2.82 -22.25
N ASP A 698 21.08 2.87 -23.43
CA ASP A 698 20.32 2.90 -24.68
C ASP A 698 19.53 1.59 -24.89
N GLN A 699 18.69 1.55 -25.92
CA GLN A 699 17.81 0.42 -26.17
C GLN A 699 18.56 -0.91 -26.36
N ARG A 700 19.70 -0.91 -27.06
CA ARG A 700 20.46 -2.15 -27.36
C ARG A 700 21.26 -2.60 -26.15
N GLN A 701 21.86 -1.64 -25.43
CA GLN A 701 22.53 -1.90 -24.16
C GLN A 701 21.55 -2.50 -23.16
N MET A 702 20.33 -1.95 -23.05
CA MET A 702 19.30 -2.45 -22.15
C MET A 702 18.87 -3.88 -22.50
N GLN A 703 18.65 -4.21 -23.78
CA GLN A 703 18.35 -5.60 -24.18
C GLN A 703 19.44 -6.59 -23.75
N THR A 704 20.71 -6.17 -23.84
CA THR A 704 21.84 -6.99 -23.43
C THR A 704 21.87 -7.16 -21.91
N PHE A 705 21.65 -6.05 -21.19
CA PHE A 705 21.55 -6.04 -19.72
C PHE A 705 20.42 -6.94 -19.22
N GLU A 706 19.18 -6.74 -19.69
CA GLU A 706 17.99 -7.49 -19.27
C GLU A 706 18.20 -8.99 -19.41
N LYS A 707 18.73 -9.42 -20.57
CA LYS A 707 19.06 -10.83 -20.81
C LYS A 707 20.03 -11.40 -19.78
N CYS A 708 21.08 -10.66 -19.43
CA CYS A 708 22.06 -11.08 -18.43
C CYS A 708 21.49 -11.01 -17.00
N TYR A 709 20.74 -9.95 -16.68
CA TYR A 709 20.13 -9.71 -15.39
C TYR A 709 19.13 -10.81 -15.03
N HIS A 710 18.20 -11.15 -15.94
CA HIS A 710 17.20 -12.18 -15.67
C HIS A 710 17.83 -13.56 -15.43
N GLU A 711 18.85 -13.93 -16.20
CA GLU A 711 19.57 -15.18 -15.99
C GLU A 711 20.42 -15.15 -14.72
N LEU A 712 21.01 -14.01 -14.37
CA LEU A 712 21.76 -13.83 -13.13
C LEU A 712 20.84 -13.97 -11.91
N MET A 713 19.66 -13.35 -11.91
CA MET A 713 18.70 -13.46 -10.81
C MET A 713 18.19 -14.89 -10.62
N LYS A 714 18.05 -15.68 -11.71
CA LYS A 714 17.76 -17.12 -11.61
C LYS A 714 18.94 -17.90 -11.03
N ALA A 715 20.17 -17.51 -11.35
CA ALA A 715 21.37 -18.16 -10.84
C ALA A 715 21.57 -17.91 -9.34
N VAL A 716 21.34 -16.67 -8.87
CA VAL A 716 21.41 -16.31 -7.44
C VAL A 716 20.48 -17.17 -6.58
N VAL A 717 19.30 -17.52 -7.10
CA VAL A 717 18.33 -18.39 -6.40
C VAL A 717 18.75 -19.86 -6.45
N ASN A 718 19.37 -20.29 -7.56
CA ASN A 718 19.73 -21.68 -7.79
C ASN A 718 21.25 -21.91 -7.66
N GLY A 719 21.67 -22.41 -6.50
CA GLY A 719 23.08 -22.68 -6.20
C GLY A 719 23.83 -23.56 -7.21
N ASP A 720 23.13 -24.38 -8.00
CA ASP A 720 23.73 -25.21 -9.06
C ASP A 720 24.25 -24.38 -10.25
N MET A 721 23.80 -23.12 -10.39
CA MET A 721 24.18 -22.20 -11.45
C MET A 721 25.27 -21.19 -11.06
N LYS A 722 25.84 -21.29 -9.85
CA LYS A 722 26.91 -20.40 -9.35
C LYS A 722 28.07 -20.19 -10.32
N LYS A 723 28.43 -21.22 -11.09
CA LYS A 723 29.52 -21.13 -12.09
C LYS A 723 29.25 -20.12 -13.22
N TYR A 724 27.99 -19.77 -13.47
CA TYR A 724 27.59 -18.79 -14.49
C TYR A 724 27.47 -17.37 -13.95
N GLU A 725 27.32 -17.20 -12.62
CA GLU A 725 27.15 -15.89 -11.97
C GLU A 725 28.30 -14.95 -12.31
N SER A 726 29.55 -15.42 -12.14
CA SER A 726 30.75 -14.61 -12.43
C SER A 726 30.82 -14.18 -13.89
N ALA A 727 30.41 -15.03 -14.84
CA ALA A 727 30.44 -14.69 -16.26
C ALA A 727 29.33 -13.69 -16.65
N LEU A 728 28.11 -13.88 -16.12
CA LEU A 728 26.99 -12.98 -16.33
C LEU A 728 27.28 -11.61 -15.70
N TYR A 729 27.76 -11.60 -14.45
CA TYR A 729 28.11 -10.39 -13.73
C TYR A 729 29.25 -9.63 -14.40
N LYS A 730 30.29 -10.32 -14.87
CA LYS A 730 31.36 -9.70 -15.67
C LYS A 730 30.85 -9.08 -16.96
N THR A 731 29.87 -9.70 -17.62
CA THR A 731 29.25 -9.14 -18.84
C THR A 731 28.49 -7.85 -18.53
N ILE A 732 27.76 -7.82 -17.42
CA ILE A 732 27.09 -6.61 -16.91
C ILE A 732 28.13 -5.52 -16.56
N GLY A 733 29.21 -5.89 -15.87
CA GLY A 733 30.31 -4.97 -15.53
C GLY A 733 30.98 -4.35 -16.77
N ASN A 734 31.31 -5.16 -17.77
CA ASN A 734 31.85 -4.66 -19.05
C ASN A 734 30.88 -3.71 -19.76
N LEU A 735 29.57 -3.97 -19.67
CA LEU A 735 28.54 -3.09 -20.22
C LEU A 735 28.55 -1.75 -19.48
N PHE A 736 28.64 -1.77 -18.15
CA PHE A 736 28.71 -0.56 -17.32
C PHE A 736 29.96 0.28 -17.59
N GLU A 737 31.12 -0.36 -17.75
CA GLU A 737 32.37 0.32 -18.12
C GLU A 737 32.28 1.01 -19.49
N SER A 738 31.47 0.49 -20.42
CA SER A 738 31.31 1.07 -21.77
C SER A 738 30.46 2.34 -21.84
N ILE A 739 29.81 2.72 -20.73
CA ILE A 739 28.95 3.91 -20.62
C ILE A 739 29.78 5.14 -20.23
N HIS A 740 30.94 4.92 -19.60
CA HIS A 740 31.94 5.94 -19.25
C HIS A 740 32.95 6.13 -20.37
#